data_AF-A0A8H5QRT5-F1
#
_entry.id   AF-A0A8H5QRT5-F1
#
_cell.length_a   1.000
_cell.length_b   1.000
_cell.length_c   1.000
_cell.angle_alpha   90.00
_cell.angle_beta   90.00
_cell.angle_gamma   90.00
#
_symmetry.space_group_name_H-M   'P 1'
#
loop_
_entity.id
_entity.type
_entity.pdbx_description
1 polymer ?
#
loop_
_entity_poly.entity_id
_entity_poly.type
_entity_poly.pdbx_seq_one_letter_code
_entity_poly.pdbx_strand_id
1 'polypeptide(L)'
;MDRSIRAQRVRAFSRKTRTGCLTCKKRHKKCDEEKPTCKRCRDGGYVCDGYTPQSKAVATKTQNRALPILAAKKPTPTVTVTVTVPLLSGDTLESNYYVYFFSDIINQLEITPYLNKDFWNRNILVPSQSSDCVRHAVLALGATHWQYTARNQLSDASLDRFVLKHYNEAIAKLTSNQESPPDMSTVLTCCILFVILESLRGDFGEAVRHLESGTRILTNHVPKTYFPNRDFQELAAIFHAIAAQVAIFSPERVFPDVTHLLMPAGEKQQRIEGEFRNLDEAEDVMNCFDDMVSHISWDLDQEWEDEESECNTQWSILRENVQTWQCQFEILVNKLSAGKEPIDSEKVLNLRIQHKLWELLIEEQSSLDEDVEAHLDPAECNILLDQLEKLWCNPSRPRFCLKIDLTAALFQLYVYCTDENVRHRIIFMLRAQSRREIIWDSWELADFLENDMNHWESFTIQIDTSNSNSQAQQPLNSITMHFRSPVSIAMAIISYGVSATLGAQARPKAVVYRGPASSEGCPEGVRDLLVSSPSNFEVIFAGPNEPVDVIEALKGATVYAHGGGPNWSKAYRSTKKYEKAIQEFVKSGGHYLGFCLGAYLAGPVDGYNLLPKGVDTEQEINRRRAQVKDEEDTVIKVDWTFESGTTEEKRWLYFQDGVVIRGMDASKPGKVVGRYSANGDVAASITPYGKGSVGLVGPHPEADHTWYEGAEIKNPEGIRFDIGHDFVEATIHAGSHKRC
;
A
#
# COMPACT_ATOMS: atom_id res chain seq x y z
N MET A 1 -19.92 -38.38 -57.41
CA MET A 1 -18.74 -39.20 -57.06
C MET A 1 -17.57 -38.60 -57.84
N ASP A 2 -16.44 -38.20 -57.29
CA ASP A 2 -15.88 -38.43 -55.96
C ASP A 2 -14.84 -37.33 -55.65
N ARG A 3 -14.75 -36.95 -54.37
CA ARG A 3 -13.80 -35.96 -53.83
C ARG A 3 -12.52 -36.70 -53.45
N SER A 4 -11.36 -36.34 -54.01
CA SER A 4 -10.07 -36.76 -53.45
C SER A 4 -9.38 -35.61 -52.71
N ILE A 5 -9.09 -35.91 -51.44
CA ILE A 5 -8.60 -35.06 -50.38
C ILE A 5 -7.09 -34.79 -50.59
N ARG A 6 -6.68 -33.52 -50.66
CA ARG A 6 -5.25 -33.15 -50.54
C ARG A 6 -4.84 -33.22 -49.06
N ALA A 7 -4.01 -34.20 -48.73
CA ALA A 7 -3.39 -34.32 -47.41
C ALA A 7 -2.46 -33.13 -47.11
N GLN A 8 -2.67 -32.47 -45.98
CA GLN A 8 -1.76 -31.48 -45.41
C GLN A 8 -0.45 -32.16 -44.98
N ARG A 9 0.70 -31.63 -45.42
CA ARG A 9 2.02 -32.03 -44.91
C ARG A 9 2.19 -31.53 -43.48
N VAL A 10 2.16 -32.45 -42.51
CA VAL A 10 2.52 -32.19 -41.11
C VAL A 10 4.04 -31.97 -41.03
N ARG A 11 4.49 -30.85 -40.44
CA ARG A 11 5.91 -30.62 -40.15
C ARG A 11 6.38 -31.58 -39.05
N ALA A 12 7.37 -32.42 -39.36
CA ALA A 12 8.04 -33.24 -38.36
C ALA A 12 8.87 -32.36 -37.42
N PHE A 13 8.50 -32.32 -36.13
CA PHE A 13 9.33 -31.71 -35.10
C PHE A 13 10.48 -32.65 -34.73
N SER A 14 11.72 -32.30 -35.12
CA SER A 14 12.90 -33.02 -34.64
C SER A 14 13.27 -32.57 -33.23
N ARG A 15 13.67 -33.52 -32.38
CA ARG A 15 14.14 -33.24 -30.99
C ARG A 15 15.21 -32.14 -30.97
N LYS A 16 15.02 -31.14 -30.10
CA LYS A 16 15.92 -30.01 -29.89
C LYS A 16 17.25 -30.51 -29.29
N THR A 17 18.40 -30.16 -29.90
CA THR A 17 19.71 -30.52 -29.32
C THR A 17 20.04 -29.57 -28.16
N ARG A 18 20.28 -30.12 -26.96
CA ARG A 18 20.63 -29.33 -25.76
C ARG A 18 21.99 -28.65 -25.86
N THR A 19 22.84 -29.07 -26.80
CA THR A 19 24.24 -28.67 -26.97
C THR A 19 24.49 -27.64 -28.07
N GLY A 20 23.44 -27.11 -28.72
CA GLY A 20 23.58 -26.07 -29.76
C GLY A 20 24.11 -24.72 -29.25
N CYS A 21 24.72 -23.93 -30.15
CA CYS A 21 25.24 -22.59 -29.83
C CYS A 21 24.11 -21.65 -29.39
N LEU A 22 24.46 -20.64 -28.60
CA LEU A 22 23.49 -19.71 -28.03
C LEU A 22 22.72 -18.94 -29.13
N THR A 23 23.39 -18.53 -30.21
CA THR A 23 22.73 -17.85 -31.34
C THR A 23 21.70 -18.75 -32.06
N CYS A 24 22.03 -20.02 -32.34
CA CYS A 24 21.08 -20.94 -32.96
C CYS A 24 19.90 -21.28 -32.04
N LYS A 25 20.16 -21.36 -30.72
CA LYS A 25 19.11 -21.53 -29.70
C LYS A 25 18.15 -20.34 -29.68
N LYS A 26 18.65 -19.10 -29.58
CA LYS A 26 17.84 -17.87 -29.65
C LYS A 26 16.98 -17.81 -30.92
N ARG A 27 17.53 -18.25 -32.05
CA ARG A 27 16.85 -18.25 -33.35
C ARG A 27 15.93 -19.46 -33.59
N HIS A 28 15.78 -20.36 -32.61
CA HIS A 28 15.02 -21.61 -32.72
C HIS A 28 15.40 -22.45 -33.96
N LYS A 29 16.69 -22.48 -34.32
CA LYS A 29 17.23 -23.31 -35.41
C LYS A 29 18.16 -24.39 -34.85
N LYS A 30 18.09 -25.60 -35.41
CA LYS A 30 19.02 -26.71 -35.07
C LYS A 30 20.48 -26.28 -35.32
N CYS A 31 21.36 -26.46 -34.36
CA CYS A 31 22.79 -26.16 -34.51
C CYS A 31 23.53 -27.39 -35.04
N ASP A 32 24.54 -27.19 -35.89
CA ASP A 32 25.47 -28.23 -36.34
C ASP A 32 26.60 -28.51 -35.33
N GLU A 33 26.72 -27.68 -34.30
CA GLU A 33 27.62 -27.87 -33.14
C GLU A 33 29.12 -27.76 -33.45
N GLU A 34 29.49 -27.28 -34.64
CA GLU A 34 30.86 -26.97 -35.04
C GLU A 34 31.43 -25.80 -34.21
N LYS A 35 32.69 -25.93 -33.78
CA LYS A 35 33.40 -24.95 -32.95
C LYS A 35 34.61 -24.40 -33.72
N PRO A 36 34.96 -23.10 -33.59
CA PRO A 36 34.41 -22.12 -32.63
C PRO A 36 33.07 -21.50 -33.02
N THR A 37 32.72 -21.52 -34.31
CA THR A 37 31.45 -20.99 -34.84
C THR A 37 30.71 -22.05 -35.65
N CYS A 38 29.40 -22.20 -35.45
CA CYS A 38 28.61 -23.17 -36.22
C CYS A 38 28.41 -22.72 -37.68
N LYS A 39 28.28 -23.67 -38.61
CA LYS A 39 28.05 -23.41 -40.05
C LYS A 39 26.83 -22.53 -40.28
N ARG A 40 25.74 -22.76 -39.55
CA ARG A 40 24.52 -21.94 -39.73
C ARG A 40 24.66 -20.48 -39.33
N CYS A 41 25.50 -20.17 -38.34
CA CYS A 41 25.79 -18.78 -37.99
C CYS A 41 26.69 -18.16 -39.06
N ARG A 42 27.73 -18.89 -39.50
CA ARG A 42 28.67 -18.45 -40.54
C ARG A 42 27.97 -18.19 -41.89
N ASP A 43 27.23 -19.17 -42.39
CA ASP A 43 26.57 -19.07 -43.70
C ASP A 43 25.37 -18.11 -43.67
N GLY A 44 24.79 -17.90 -42.48
CA GLY A 44 23.70 -16.95 -42.28
C GLY A 44 24.16 -15.51 -42.02
N GLY A 45 25.46 -15.25 -41.88
CA GLY A 45 25.99 -13.92 -41.54
C GLY A 45 25.72 -13.46 -40.10
N TYR A 46 25.49 -14.38 -39.16
CA TYR A 46 25.24 -14.05 -37.74
C TYR A 46 26.49 -14.27 -36.90
N VAL A 47 26.75 -13.36 -35.96
CA VAL A 47 27.78 -13.56 -34.92
C VAL A 47 27.38 -14.74 -34.03
N CYS A 48 28.27 -15.71 -33.87
CA CYS A 48 28.03 -16.91 -33.09
C CYS A 48 28.45 -16.70 -31.63
N ASP A 49 27.49 -16.58 -30.73
CA ASP A 49 27.65 -16.37 -29.27
C ASP A 49 28.27 -17.57 -28.53
N GLY A 50 28.88 -18.52 -29.26
CA GLY A 50 29.51 -19.70 -28.70
C GLY A 50 28.54 -20.69 -28.05
N TYR A 51 29.11 -21.58 -27.23
CA TYR A 51 28.41 -22.69 -26.57
C TYR A 51 28.57 -22.55 -25.06
N THR A 52 27.53 -22.88 -24.29
CA THR A 52 27.60 -22.81 -22.82
C THR A 52 28.70 -23.72 -22.26
N PRO A 53 29.58 -23.24 -21.36
CA PRO A 53 30.58 -24.08 -20.72
C PRO A 53 29.91 -25.11 -19.80
N GLN A 54 30.20 -26.41 -19.97
CA GLN A 54 29.86 -27.43 -18.98
C GLN A 54 30.89 -27.38 -17.85
N SER A 55 30.47 -27.04 -16.64
CA SER A 55 31.28 -27.21 -15.43
C SER A 55 31.53 -28.70 -15.20
N LYS A 56 32.76 -29.16 -15.42
CA LYS A 56 33.17 -30.52 -15.05
C LYS A 56 33.49 -30.55 -13.56
N ALA A 57 32.81 -31.43 -12.83
CA ALA A 57 33.21 -31.86 -11.50
C ALA A 57 34.65 -32.41 -11.56
N VAL A 58 35.53 -31.89 -10.72
CA VAL A 58 36.88 -32.45 -10.51
C VAL A 58 36.90 -33.10 -9.13
N ALA A 59 36.95 -34.42 -9.13
CA ALA A 59 37.28 -35.21 -7.96
C ALA A 59 38.77 -35.07 -7.65
N THR A 60 39.13 -34.83 -6.39
CA THR A 60 40.48 -35.08 -5.88
C THR A 60 40.40 -35.82 -4.55
N LYS A 61 41.17 -36.92 -4.48
CA LYS A 61 41.26 -37.88 -3.38
C LYS A 61 42.15 -37.36 -2.25
N THR A 62 41.68 -37.55 -1.02
CA THR A 62 42.35 -37.97 0.23
C THR A 62 43.77 -37.45 0.56
N GLN A 63 43.94 -36.87 1.76
CA GLN A 63 44.82 -37.44 2.80
C GLN A 63 44.63 -36.80 4.19
N ASN A 64 44.55 -37.68 5.20
CA ASN A 64 44.51 -37.40 6.63
C ASN A 64 45.81 -36.75 7.14
N ARG A 65 45.68 -35.83 8.10
CA ARG A 65 46.58 -35.78 9.27
C ARG A 65 45.90 -35.11 10.46
N ALA A 66 46.07 -35.71 11.63
CA ALA A 66 45.40 -35.40 12.89
C ALA A 66 46.26 -34.54 13.85
N LEU A 67 45.56 -33.67 14.60
CA LEU A 67 45.69 -33.25 16.04
C LEU A 67 46.99 -32.55 16.52
N PRO A 68 46.99 -31.70 17.60
CA PRO A 68 46.22 -31.85 18.85
C PRO A 68 45.66 -30.61 19.61
N ILE A 69 44.50 -30.83 20.25
CA ILE A 69 44.06 -30.56 21.65
C ILE A 69 44.83 -29.53 22.51
N LEU A 70 44.10 -28.58 23.14
CA LEU A 70 44.07 -28.31 24.61
C LEU A 70 43.02 -27.26 25.05
N ALA A 71 41.95 -27.78 25.66
CA ALA A 71 41.24 -27.39 26.89
C ALA A 71 40.98 -25.91 27.29
N ALA A 72 39.70 -25.57 27.53
CA ALA A 72 39.22 -25.05 28.82
C ALA A 72 37.68 -25.16 29.01
N LYS A 73 37.32 -25.92 30.06
CA LYS A 73 36.12 -25.99 30.94
C LYS A 73 34.74 -25.45 30.51
N LYS A 74 33.74 -26.35 30.64
CA LYS A 74 32.28 -26.13 30.72
C LYS A 74 31.87 -25.23 31.91
N PRO A 75 30.69 -24.60 31.83
CA PRO A 75 29.54 -25.10 32.60
C PRO A 75 28.34 -25.54 31.72
N THR A 76 27.34 -26.08 32.42
CA THR A 76 26.22 -27.00 32.12
C THR A 76 25.11 -26.46 31.16
N PRO A 77 24.12 -27.29 30.73
CA PRO A 77 23.60 -27.29 29.37
C PRO A 77 22.52 -26.22 29.15
N THR A 78 22.81 -25.24 28.31
CA THR A 78 21.76 -24.58 27.55
C THR A 78 21.29 -25.58 26.50
N VAL A 79 19.99 -25.86 26.44
CA VAL A 79 19.38 -26.65 25.37
C VAL A 79 19.53 -25.85 24.08
N THR A 80 20.69 -25.94 23.42
CA THR A 80 20.81 -25.60 22.01
C THR A 80 19.96 -26.61 21.27
N VAL A 81 18.75 -26.19 20.90
CA VAL A 81 17.98 -26.84 19.84
C VAL A 81 18.82 -26.66 18.57
N THR A 82 19.68 -27.64 18.30
CA THR A 82 20.26 -27.81 16.97
C THR A 82 19.10 -28.07 16.03
N VAL A 83 18.83 -27.14 15.11
CA VAL A 83 17.92 -27.34 13.98
C VAL A 83 18.47 -28.47 13.12
N THR A 84 18.15 -29.71 13.49
CA THR A 84 18.31 -30.87 12.61
C THR A 84 17.18 -30.83 11.60
N VAL A 85 17.45 -30.21 10.45
CA VAL A 85 16.64 -30.30 9.23
C VAL A 85 16.56 -31.77 8.84
N PRO A 86 15.36 -32.36 8.70
CA PRO A 86 14.80 -32.55 7.37
C PRO A 86 13.26 -32.60 7.33
N LEU A 87 12.58 -31.59 6.76
CA LEU A 87 11.10 -31.66 6.57
C LEU A 87 10.57 -31.21 5.21
N LEU A 88 11.38 -30.69 4.29
CA LEU A 88 10.93 -30.39 2.93
C LEU A 88 11.58 -31.38 1.95
N SER A 89 10.94 -32.54 1.83
CA SER A 89 11.27 -33.51 0.78
C SER A 89 10.60 -33.04 -0.51
N GLY A 90 11.25 -32.22 -1.34
CA GLY A 90 10.78 -32.05 -2.72
C GLY A 90 11.12 -30.76 -3.45
N ASP A 91 11.30 -29.61 -2.78
CA ASP A 91 11.51 -28.33 -3.47
C ASP A 91 12.58 -27.47 -2.78
N THR A 92 13.59 -27.06 -3.55
CA THR A 92 14.71 -26.24 -3.05
C THR A 92 14.24 -24.84 -2.65
N LEU A 93 13.17 -24.33 -3.27
CA LEU A 93 12.69 -22.97 -3.04
C LEU A 93 11.95 -22.84 -1.70
N GLU A 94 11.04 -23.77 -1.38
CA GLU A 94 10.32 -23.81 -0.10
C GLU A 94 11.32 -23.91 1.07
N SER A 95 12.35 -24.75 0.92
CA SER A 95 13.40 -24.89 1.94
C SER A 95 14.15 -23.59 2.18
N ASN A 96 14.44 -22.82 1.13
CA ASN A 96 15.16 -21.56 1.25
C ASN A 96 14.35 -20.51 2.01
N TYR A 97 13.07 -20.28 1.66
CA TYR A 97 12.25 -19.28 2.34
C TYR A 97 11.89 -19.67 3.77
N TYR A 98 11.70 -20.96 4.03
CA TYR A 98 11.49 -21.46 5.38
C TYR A 98 12.72 -21.21 6.28
N VAL A 99 13.92 -21.55 5.79
CA VAL A 99 15.17 -21.29 6.52
C VAL A 99 15.37 -19.79 6.71
N TYR A 100 15.20 -19.01 5.64
CA TYR A 100 15.34 -17.55 5.65
C TYR A 100 14.44 -16.89 6.70
N PHE A 101 13.20 -17.37 6.87
CA PHE A 101 12.31 -16.86 7.91
C PHE A 101 12.92 -17.00 9.32
N PHE A 102 13.37 -18.20 9.69
CA PHE A 102 13.91 -18.45 11.04
C PHE A 102 15.37 -18.02 11.23
N SER A 103 16.14 -17.81 10.17
CA SER A 103 17.52 -17.33 10.28
C SER A 103 17.63 -15.81 10.27
N ASP A 104 16.81 -15.11 9.48
CA ASP A 104 16.97 -13.69 9.19
C ASP A 104 15.76 -12.85 9.64
N ILE A 105 14.53 -13.31 9.36
CA ILE A 105 13.31 -12.49 9.58
C ILE A 105 12.98 -12.39 11.06
N ILE A 106 12.97 -13.51 11.81
CA ILE A 106 12.56 -13.48 13.22
C ILE A 106 13.40 -12.54 14.10
N ASN A 107 14.65 -12.22 13.70
CA ASN A 107 15.48 -11.29 14.45
C ASN A 107 15.13 -9.82 14.17
N GLN A 108 14.25 -9.54 13.20
CA GLN A 108 13.75 -8.21 12.83
C GLN A 108 12.29 -7.99 13.27
N LEU A 109 11.63 -9.04 13.76
CA LEU A 109 10.22 -9.04 14.19
C LEU A 109 10.08 -8.82 15.71
N GLU A 110 10.93 -7.99 16.29
CA GLU A 110 10.83 -7.62 17.71
C GLU A 110 9.67 -6.63 17.90
N ILE A 111 8.79 -6.95 18.86
CA ILE A 111 7.65 -6.10 19.24
C ILE A 111 7.73 -5.67 20.70
N THR A 112 8.11 -6.59 21.58
CA THR A 112 8.47 -6.29 22.97
C THR A 112 9.71 -7.10 23.35
N PRO A 113 10.54 -6.61 24.29
CA PRO A 113 11.78 -7.29 24.68
C PRO A 113 11.58 -8.72 25.21
N TYR A 114 10.42 -8.98 25.83
CA TYR A 114 10.05 -10.30 26.35
C TYR A 114 9.50 -11.25 25.27
N LEU A 115 9.06 -10.73 24.11
CA LEU A 115 8.60 -11.51 22.95
C LEU A 115 9.73 -11.63 21.91
N ASN A 116 10.83 -12.25 22.34
CA ASN A 116 12.08 -12.34 21.60
C ASN A 116 12.18 -13.62 20.73
N LYS A 117 13.40 -13.96 20.30
CA LYS A 117 13.69 -15.15 19.50
C LYS A 117 13.14 -16.47 20.06
N ASP A 118 13.10 -16.63 21.39
CA ASP A 118 12.57 -17.83 22.03
C ASP A 118 11.05 -17.94 21.85
N PHE A 119 10.34 -16.82 21.81
CA PHE A 119 8.92 -16.77 21.46
C PHE A 119 8.70 -17.31 20.05
N TRP A 120 9.40 -16.77 19.03
CA TRP A 120 9.22 -17.16 17.63
C TRP A 120 9.57 -18.63 17.39
N ASN A 121 10.62 -19.14 18.05
CA ASN A 121 10.97 -20.56 17.97
C ASN A 121 9.92 -21.46 18.63
N ARG A 122 9.34 -21.05 19.76
CA ARG A 122 8.37 -21.90 20.45
C ARG A 122 6.98 -21.85 19.82
N ASN A 123 6.48 -20.65 19.53
CA ASN A 123 5.13 -20.41 19.08
C ASN A 123 4.96 -20.52 17.55
N ILE A 124 6.04 -20.42 16.76
CA ILE A 124 5.95 -20.48 15.29
C ILE A 124 6.75 -21.65 14.71
N LEU A 125 8.03 -21.84 15.10
CA LEU A 125 8.85 -22.92 14.52
C LEU A 125 8.26 -24.29 14.81
N VAL A 126 7.96 -24.61 16.08
CA VAL A 126 7.39 -25.91 16.44
C VAL A 126 6.02 -26.14 15.76
N PRO A 127 5.04 -25.20 15.84
CA PRO A 127 3.77 -25.37 15.13
C PRO A 127 3.89 -25.46 13.61
N SER A 128 4.85 -24.78 12.98
CA SER A 128 5.06 -24.89 11.53
C SER A 128 5.56 -26.28 11.09
N GLN A 129 6.16 -27.06 12.00
CA GLN A 129 6.61 -28.42 11.69
C GLN A 129 5.44 -29.42 11.73
N SER A 130 4.47 -29.22 12.62
CA SER A 130 3.31 -30.12 12.79
C SER A 130 2.07 -29.67 12.01
N SER A 131 1.90 -28.37 11.76
CA SER A 131 0.71 -27.79 11.12
C SER A 131 1.01 -27.29 9.71
N ASP A 132 0.32 -27.85 8.72
CA ASP A 132 0.43 -27.46 7.32
C ASP A 132 0.09 -25.98 7.12
N CYS A 133 -0.96 -25.47 7.77
CA CYS A 133 -1.39 -24.10 7.57
C CYS A 133 -0.35 -23.08 8.04
N VAL A 134 0.25 -23.30 9.23
CA VAL A 134 1.32 -22.45 9.77
C VAL A 134 2.54 -22.52 8.86
N ARG A 135 2.89 -23.72 8.37
CA ARG A 135 4.02 -23.89 7.43
C ARG A 135 3.82 -23.09 6.15
N HIS A 136 2.63 -23.14 5.58
CA HIS A 136 2.28 -22.38 4.38
C HIS A 136 2.32 -20.87 4.64
N ALA A 137 1.83 -20.38 5.78
CA ALA A 137 1.90 -18.97 6.16
C ALA A 137 3.37 -18.50 6.33
N VAL A 138 4.22 -19.30 7.00
CA VAL A 138 5.66 -19.03 7.14
C VAL A 138 6.36 -18.94 5.78
N LEU A 139 6.05 -19.85 4.85
CA LEU A 139 6.62 -19.84 3.50
C LEU A 139 6.22 -18.59 2.70
N ALA A 140 4.93 -18.23 2.74
CA ALA A 140 4.41 -17.05 2.08
C ALA A 140 5.06 -15.76 2.63
N LEU A 141 5.18 -15.67 3.96
CA LEU A 141 5.81 -14.53 4.63
C LEU A 141 7.32 -14.46 4.33
N GLY A 142 8.03 -15.59 4.36
CA GLY A 142 9.45 -15.65 4.01
C GLY A 142 9.74 -15.15 2.58
N ALA A 143 8.90 -15.56 1.63
CA ALA A 143 8.98 -15.09 0.24
C ALA A 143 8.61 -13.61 0.08
N THR A 144 7.56 -13.15 0.77
CA THR A 144 7.11 -11.75 0.74
C THR A 144 8.17 -10.81 1.30
N HIS A 145 8.79 -11.17 2.43
CA HIS A 145 9.88 -10.40 3.01
C HIS A 145 11.13 -10.39 2.12
N TRP A 146 11.46 -11.52 1.48
CA TRP A 146 12.55 -11.57 0.51
C TRP A 146 12.29 -10.60 -0.66
N GLN A 147 11.06 -10.57 -1.17
CA GLN A 147 10.64 -9.64 -2.22
C GLN A 147 10.76 -8.18 -1.77
N TYR A 148 10.27 -7.86 -0.57
CA TYR A 148 10.35 -6.52 0.02
C TYR A 148 11.81 -6.05 0.16
N THR A 149 12.69 -6.88 0.72
CA THR A 149 14.10 -6.51 0.95
C THR A 149 14.97 -6.49 -0.32
N ALA A 150 14.50 -7.07 -1.42
CA ALA A 150 15.22 -7.15 -2.70
C ALA A 150 14.96 -5.97 -3.66
N ARG A 151 14.22 -4.92 -3.24
CA ARG A 151 13.84 -3.73 -4.04
C ARG A 151 14.98 -3.24 -4.97
N ASN A 152 14.91 -3.68 -6.24
CA ASN A 152 15.71 -3.33 -7.43
C ASN A 152 15.75 -4.47 -8.47
N GLN A 153 15.13 -5.62 -8.19
CA GLN A 153 14.87 -6.66 -9.19
C GLN A 153 13.38 -6.60 -9.58
N LEU A 154 13.11 -6.58 -10.89
CA LEU A 154 11.78 -6.66 -11.52
C LEU A 154 10.86 -7.61 -10.72
N SER A 155 9.56 -7.29 -10.62
CA SER A 155 8.54 -8.21 -10.09
C SER A 155 8.75 -9.59 -10.73
N ASP A 156 9.22 -10.53 -9.92
CA ASP A 156 9.38 -11.91 -10.35
C ASP A 156 8.00 -12.54 -10.26
N ALA A 157 7.29 -12.59 -11.39
CA ALA A 157 5.98 -13.23 -11.49
C ALA A 157 5.98 -14.69 -10.98
N SER A 158 7.15 -15.34 -10.88
CA SER A 158 7.28 -16.66 -10.26
C SER A 158 7.25 -16.60 -8.73
N LEU A 159 7.81 -15.55 -8.12
CA LEU A 159 7.76 -15.31 -6.68
C LEU A 159 6.36 -14.86 -6.23
N ASP A 160 5.70 -13.99 -6.98
CA ASP A 160 4.31 -13.58 -6.70
C ASP A 160 3.37 -14.80 -6.71
N ARG A 161 3.54 -15.70 -7.69
CA ARG A 161 2.80 -16.96 -7.74
C ARG A 161 3.12 -17.88 -6.57
N PHE A 162 4.36 -17.89 -6.09
CA PHE A 162 4.76 -18.66 -4.91
C PHE A 162 4.08 -18.11 -3.66
N VAL A 163 4.12 -16.79 -3.42
CA VAL A 163 3.46 -16.14 -2.28
C VAL A 163 1.96 -16.45 -2.31
N LEU A 164 1.28 -16.21 -3.43
CA LEU A 164 -0.17 -16.45 -3.56
C LEU A 164 -0.54 -17.93 -3.38
N LYS A 165 0.26 -18.86 -3.90
CA LYS A 165 0.05 -20.30 -3.70
C LYS A 165 0.07 -20.62 -2.20
N HIS A 166 1.14 -20.23 -1.50
CA HIS A 166 1.30 -20.60 -0.09
C HIS A 166 0.33 -19.85 0.83
N TYR A 167 0.01 -18.58 0.52
CA TYR A 167 -1.02 -17.82 1.22
C TYR A 167 -2.40 -18.52 1.13
N ASN A 168 -2.83 -18.88 -0.08
CA ASN A 168 -4.12 -19.55 -0.29
C ASN A 168 -4.16 -20.95 0.32
N GLU A 169 -3.07 -21.71 0.25
CA GLU A 169 -2.99 -23.03 0.90
C GLU A 169 -3.08 -22.92 2.43
N ALA A 170 -2.48 -21.89 3.04
CA ALA A 170 -2.61 -21.65 4.48
C ALA A 170 -4.09 -21.44 4.87
N ILE A 171 -4.81 -20.59 4.13
CA ILE A 171 -6.26 -20.35 4.35
C ILE A 171 -7.09 -21.60 4.08
N ALA A 172 -6.84 -22.32 2.98
CA ALA A 172 -7.56 -23.54 2.63
C ALA A 172 -7.41 -24.61 3.72
N LYS A 173 -6.22 -24.73 4.31
CA LYS A 173 -5.96 -25.68 5.41
C LYS A 173 -6.62 -25.24 6.72
N LEU A 174 -6.65 -23.93 7.03
CA LEU A 174 -7.37 -23.40 8.20
C LEU A 174 -8.88 -23.64 8.13
N THR A 175 -9.45 -23.49 6.94
CA THR A 175 -10.91 -23.59 6.70
C THR A 175 -11.39 -25.00 6.33
N SER A 176 -10.47 -25.96 6.16
CA SER A 176 -10.84 -27.32 5.76
C SER A 176 -11.62 -28.05 6.85
N ASN A 177 -12.73 -28.70 6.48
CA ASN A 177 -13.52 -29.58 7.36
C ASN A 177 -12.76 -30.88 7.66
N GLN A 178 -11.65 -30.79 8.39
CA GLN A 178 -10.92 -31.97 8.88
C GLN A 178 -11.63 -32.60 10.07
N GLU A 179 -11.33 -33.87 10.35
CA GLU A 179 -11.81 -34.60 11.54
C GLU A 179 -11.39 -33.93 12.86
N SER A 180 -10.36 -33.08 12.83
CA SER A 180 -9.91 -32.25 13.94
C SER A 180 -9.64 -30.84 13.44
N PRO A 181 -10.48 -29.84 13.79
CA PRO A 181 -10.24 -28.46 13.39
C PRO A 181 -8.95 -27.93 14.03
N PRO A 182 -8.28 -26.93 13.41
CA PRO A 182 -7.12 -26.28 14.01
C PRO A 182 -7.46 -25.72 15.40
N ASP A 183 -6.53 -25.85 16.35
CA ASP A 183 -6.69 -25.22 17.65
C ASP A 183 -6.61 -23.68 17.54
N MET A 184 -7.11 -22.98 18.57
CA MET A 184 -7.14 -21.51 18.58
C MET A 184 -5.75 -20.90 18.45
N SER A 185 -4.73 -21.49 19.09
CA SER A 185 -3.35 -21.02 19.00
C SER A 185 -2.81 -21.05 17.57
N THR A 186 -3.18 -22.07 16.80
CA THR A 186 -2.84 -22.21 15.38
C THR A 186 -3.52 -21.14 14.54
N VAL A 187 -4.81 -20.88 14.77
CA VAL A 187 -5.56 -19.83 14.06
C VAL A 187 -4.97 -18.44 14.36
N LEU A 188 -4.72 -18.14 15.64
CA LEU A 188 -4.12 -16.88 16.09
C LEU A 188 -2.70 -16.69 15.53
N THR A 189 -1.92 -17.76 15.50
CA THR A 189 -0.59 -17.77 14.87
C THR A 189 -0.67 -17.38 13.39
N CYS A 190 -1.58 -17.99 12.64
CA CYS A 190 -1.77 -17.64 11.23
C CYS A 190 -2.25 -16.18 11.06
N CYS A 191 -3.13 -15.69 11.93
CA CYS A 191 -3.56 -14.29 11.91
C CYS A 191 -2.37 -13.34 12.09
N ILE A 192 -1.48 -13.56 13.07
CA ILE A 192 -0.27 -12.74 13.26
C ILE A 192 0.62 -12.79 12.00
N LEU A 193 0.85 -13.98 11.45
CA LEU A 193 1.67 -14.12 10.24
C LEU A 193 1.06 -13.39 9.04
N PHE A 194 -0.27 -13.36 8.92
CA PHE A 194 -0.96 -12.61 7.87
C PHE A 194 -0.96 -11.10 8.11
N VAL A 195 -1.09 -10.63 9.36
CA VAL A 195 -0.90 -9.20 9.71
C VAL A 195 0.47 -8.73 9.21
N ILE A 196 1.53 -9.49 9.51
CA ILE A 196 2.90 -9.16 9.07
C ILE A 196 3.03 -9.20 7.55
N LEU A 197 2.47 -10.23 6.92
CA LEU A 197 2.54 -10.42 5.47
C LEU A 197 1.85 -9.28 4.72
N GLU A 198 0.62 -8.93 5.09
CA GLU A 198 -0.13 -7.86 4.43
C GLU A 198 0.50 -6.49 4.70
N SER A 199 1.04 -6.28 5.91
CA SER A 199 1.87 -5.11 6.24
C SER A 199 3.08 -5.01 5.30
N LEU A 200 3.81 -6.10 5.05
CA LEU A 200 4.93 -6.13 4.09
C LEU A 200 4.51 -5.89 2.64
N ARG A 201 3.27 -6.21 2.28
CA ARG A 201 2.72 -5.96 0.94
C ARG A 201 2.19 -4.53 0.77
N GLY A 202 1.96 -3.82 1.88
CA GLY A 202 1.37 -2.48 1.89
C GLY A 202 -0.16 -2.52 1.86
N ASP A 203 -0.77 -3.69 2.06
CA ASP A 203 -2.22 -3.82 2.20
C ASP A 203 -2.58 -3.73 3.69
N PHE A 204 -2.45 -2.52 4.24
CA PHE A 204 -2.73 -2.27 5.65
C PHE A 204 -4.20 -2.55 6.00
N GLY A 205 -5.12 -2.40 5.05
CA GLY A 205 -6.53 -2.73 5.23
C GLY A 205 -6.74 -4.21 5.56
N GLU A 206 -6.13 -5.12 4.80
CA GLU A 206 -6.16 -6.56 5.12
C GLU A 206 -5.38 -6.90 6.39
N ALA A 207 -4.23 -6.25 6.62
CA ALA A 207 -3.47 -6.44 7.86
C ALA A 207 -4.33 -6.16 9.10
N VAL A 208 -5.06 -5.05 9.11
CA VAL A 208 -5.94 -4.69 10.22
C VAL A 208 -7.14 -5.64 10.33
N ARG A 209 -7.71 -6.14 9.22
CA ARG A 209 -8.79 -7.15 9.29
C ARG A 209 -8.34 -8.45 9.94
N HIS A 210 -7.10 -8.90 9.68
CA HIS A 210 -6.52 -10.06 10.36
C HIS A 210 -6.32 -9.79 11.86
N LEU A 211 -5.91 -8.57 12.22
CA LEU A 211 -5.75 -8.14 13.60
C LEU A 211 -7.09 -8.13 14.35
N GLU A 212 -8.13 -7.52 13.79
CA GLU A 212 -9.51 -7.50 14.31
C GLU A 212 -10.09 -8.91 14.47
N SER A 213 -9.84 -9.78 13.49
CA SER A 213 -10.31 -11.17 13.53
C SER A 213 -9.65 -11.92 14.69
N GLY A 214 -8.34 -11.74 14.88
CA GLY A 214 -7.59 -12.38 15.96
C GLY A 214 -7.98 -11.86 17.35
N THR A 215 -8.10 -10.54 17.53
CA THR A 215 -8.58 -9.96 18.81
C THR A 215 -9.99 -10.41 19.15
N ARG A 216 -10.89 -10.50 18.16
CA ARG A 216 -12.25 -11.04 18.37
C ARG A 216 -12.25 -12.52 18.77
N ILE A 217 -11.31 -13.32 18.25
CA ILE A 217 -11.15 -14.72 18.68
C ILE A 217 -10.72 -14.77 20.15
N LEU A 218 -9.75 -13.94 20.54
CA LEU A 218 -9.27 -13.83 21.93
C LEU A 218 -10.39 -13.46 22.90
N THR A 219 -11.31 -12.57 22.53
CA THR A 219 -12.38 -12.13 23.44
C THR A 219 -13.64 -12.99 23.43
N ASN A 220 -14.06 -13.51 22.27
CA ASN A 220 -15.34 -14.21 22.16
C ASN A 220 -15.27 -15.70 22.52
N HIS A 221 -14.08 -16.31 22.48
CA HIS A 221 -13.92 -17.75 22.65
C HIS A 221 -13.17 -18.13 23.94
N VAL A 222 -12.76 -17.14 24.74
CA VAL A 222 -12.06 -17.33 26.00
C VAL A 222 -12.91 -16.79 27.15
N PRO A 223 -13.43 -17.65 28.04
CA PRO A 223 -14.11 -17.17 29.26
C PRO A 223 -13.18 -16.29 30.10
N LYS A 224 -13.69 -15.24 30.74
CA LYS A 224 -12.90 -14.38 31.67
C LYS A 224 -12.24 -15.15 32.83
N THR A 225 -12.71 -16.38 33.11
CA THR A 225 -12.17 -17.28 34.14
C THR A 225 -11.13 -18.28 33.60
N TYR A 226 -10.82 -18.23 32.31
CA TYR A 226 -9.80 -19.08 31.69
C TYR A 226 -8.42 -18.60 32.13
N PHE A 227 -7.60 -19.53 32.62
CA PHE A 227 -6.19 -19.26 32.87
C PHE A 227 -5.39 -19.70 31.63
N PRO A 228 -5.01 -18.76 30.75
CA PRO A 228 -4.29 -19.10 29.55
C PRO A 228 -2.93 -19.72 29.88
N ASN A 229 -2.52 -20.70 29.07
CA ASN A 229 -1.15 -21.18 29.13
C ASN A 229 -0.20 -20.09 28.60
N ARG A 230 1.10 -20.24 28.89
CA ARG A 230 2.11 -19.25 28.54
C ARG A 230 2.10 -18.88 27.05
N ASP A 231 1.94 -19.85 26.17
CA ASP A 231 1.95 -19.65 24.72
C ASP A 231 0.77 -18.80 24.25
N PHE A 232 -0.42 -19.06 24.81
CA PHE A 232 -1.62 -18.27 24.55
C PHE A 232 -1.51 -16.85 25.09
N GLN A 233 -0.90 -16.66 26.27
CA GLN A 233 -0.63 -15.34 26.86
C GLN A 233 0.30 -14.51 25.98
N GLU A 234 1.38 -15.13 25.49
CA GLU A 234 2.34 -14.46 24.62
C GLU A 234 1.71 -14.09 23.25
N LEU A 235 0.83 -14.93 22.70
CA LEU A 235 0.04 -14.58 21.51
C LEU A 235 -0.90 -13.40 21.78
N ALA A 236 -1.63 -13.41 22.92
CA ALA A 236 -2.50 -12.30 23.31
C ALA A 236 -1.73 -10.99 23.49
N ALA A 237 -0.51 -11.06 24.05
CA ALA A 237 0.38 -9.91 24.20
C ALA A 237 0.80 -9.32 22.84
N ILE A 238 1.05 -10.13 21.81
CA ILE A 238 1.32 -9.62 20.45
C ILE A 238 0.10 -8.91 19.89
N PHE A 239 -1.08 -9.53 19.99
CA PHE A 239 -2.31 -8.90 19.49
C PHE A 239 -2.57 -7.57 20.18
N HIS A 240 -2.41 -7.52 21.50
CA HIS A 240 -2.55 -6.30 22.28
C HIS A 240 -1.54 -5.24 21.84
N ALA A 241 -0.25 -5.59 21.74
CA ALA A 241 0.79 -4.65 21.35
C ALA A 241 0.60 -4.12 19.94
N ILE A 242 0.25 -4.95 18.95
CA ILE A 242 -0.04 -4.48 17.58
C ILE A 242 -1.32 -3.64 17.57
N ALA A 243 -2.38 -4.06 18.28
CA ALA A 243 -3.64 -3.32 18.36
C ALA A 243 -3.47 -1.93 18.98
N ALA A 244 -2.71 -1.80 20.07
CA ALA A 244 -2.41 -0.51 20.68
C ALA A 244 -1.73 0.43 19.67
N GLN A 245 -0.72 -0.08 18.96
CA GLN A 245 0.02 0.69 17.95
C GLN A 245 -0.84 1.10 16.75
N VAL A 246 -1.77 0.25 16.31
CA VAL A 246 -2.72 0.56 15.23
C VAL A 246 -3.80 1.54 15.70
N ALA A 247 -4.27 1.41 16.94
CA ALA A 247 -5.33 2.25 17.51
C ALA A 247 -4.94 3.74 17.57
N ILE A 248 -3.64 4.05 17.72
CA ILE A 248 -3.13 5.42 17.65
C ILE A 248 -3.48 6.10 16.30
N PHE A 249 -3.68 5.35 15.21
CA PHE A 249 -3.89 5.94 13.87
C PHE A 249 -5.18 5.51 13.18
N SER A 250 -5.91 4.59 13.78
CA SER A 250 -7.24 4.17 13.34
C SER A 250 -8.20 4.21 14.52
N PRO A 251 -8.45 5.39 15.12
CA PRO A 251 -9.28 5.53 16.33
C PRO A 251 -10.75 5.10 16.08
N GLU A 252 -11.19 5.01 14.82
CA GLU A 252 -12.48 4.42 14.45
C GLU A 252 -12.55 2.90 14.69
N ARG A 253 -11.40 2.24 14.87
CA ARG A 253 -11.29 0.79 15.08
C ARG A 253 -11.03 0.50 16.54
N VAL A 254 -12.09 0.19 17.26
CA VAL A 254 -12.01 -0.27 18.64
C VAL A 254 -11.60 -1.74 18.67
N PHE A 255 -10.39 -2.00 19.16
CA PHE A 255 -9.96 -3.36 19.45
C PHE A 255 -10.53 -3.81 20.79
N PRO A 256 -11.08 -5.04 20.88
CA PRO A 256 -11.54 -5.58 22.14
C PRO A 256 -10.44 -5.65 23.20
N ASP A 257 -10.76 -5.30 24.45
CA ASP A 257 -9.83 -5.38 25.58
C ASP A 257 -9.43 -6.83 25.89
N VAL A 258 -8.14 -7.13 25.70
CA VAL A 258 -7.51 -8.42 25.97
C VAL A 258 -6.55 -8.36 27.16
N THR A 259 -6.49 -7.26 27.91
CA THR A 259 -5.55 -7.07 29.04
C THR A 259 -5.67 -8.16 30.10
N HIS A 260 -6.89 -8.65 30.35
CA HIS A 260 -7.14 -9.76 31.28
C HIS A 260 -6.48 -11.10 30.89
N LEU A 261 -6.04 -11.25 29.63
CA LEU A 261 -5.35 -12.44 29.11
C LEU A 261 -3.83 -12.30 29.16
N LEU A 262 -3.33 -11.11 29.46
CA LEU A 262 -1.91 -10.85 29.58
C LEU A 262 -1.37 -11.53 30.86
N MET A 263 -0.04 -11.62 30.97
CA MET A 263 0.64 -12.11 32.18
C MET A 263 0.03 -11.51 33.46
N PRO A 264 0.10 -12.19 34.64
CA PRO A 264 -0.52 -11.66 35.86
C PRO A 264 -0.07 -10.22 36.00
N ALA A 265 -1.05 -9.30 35.98
CA ALA A 265 -0.83 -7.86 36.01
C ALA A 265 0.37 -7.59 36.91
N GLY A 266 1.53 -7.35 36.29
CA GLY A 266 2.71 -6.97 37.04
C GLY A 266 2.24 -5.82 37.91
N GLU A 267 2.49 -5.90 39.22
CA GLU A 267 2.13 -4.88 40.19
C GLU A 267 2.20 -3.54 39.48
N LYS A 268 1.04 -2.92 39.20
CA LYS A 268 0.97 -1.70 38.38
C LYS A 268 1.93 -0.74 39.06
N GLN A 269 3.14 -0.61 38.51
CA GLN A 269 4.22 0.04 39.23
C GLN A 269 3.93 1.52 39.04
N GLN A 270 3.10 2.05 39.95
CA GLN A 270 2.62 3.42 39.87
C GLN A 270 3.79 4.41 39.90
N ARG A 271 4.96 4.00 40.40
CA ARG A 271 6.17 4.81 40.48
C ARG A 271 7.39 4.02 40.02
N ILE A 272 8.27 4.69 39.27
CA ILE A 272 9.56 4.14 38.84
C ILE A 272 10.49 4.01 40.07
N GLU A 273 10.86 2.79 40.42
CA GLU A 273 11.76 2.51 41.55
C GLU A 273 13.13 2.01 41.05
N GLY A 274 14.20 2.73 41.41
CA GLY A 274 15.58 2.33 41.12
C GLY A 274 16.07 2.72 39.72
N GLU A 275 17.22 2.15 39.33
CA GLU A 275 17.88 2.43 38.05
C GLU A 275 17.53 1.36 37.01
N PHE A 276 17.37 1.75 35.75
CA PHE A 276 17.16 0.81 34.64
C PHE A 276 18.38 -0.11 34.45
N ARG A 277 18.11 -1.40 34.24
CA ARG A 277 19.11 -2.45 33.99
C ARG A 277 19.62 -2.41 32.55
N ASN A 278 18.75 -2.10 31.59
CA ASN A 278 19.04 -2.08 30.17
C ASN A 278 18.04 -1.17 29.42
N LEU A 279 18.26 -0.97 28.11
CA LEU A 279 17.40 -0.13 27.27
C LEU A 279 15.99 -0.73 27.09
N ASP A 280 15.87 -2.06 27.22
CA ASP A 280 14.61 -2.78 27.12
C ASP A 280 13.66 -2.44 28.29
N GLU A 281 14.20 -2.41 29.51
CA GLU A 281 13.44 -2.02 30.69
C GLU A 281 13.01 -0.54 30.64
N ALA A 282 13.86 0.33 30.10
CA ALA A 282 13.49 1.73 29.90
C ALA A 282 12.32 1.87 28.90
N GLU A 283 12.36 1.12 27.79
CA GLU A 283 11.27 1.07 26.79
C GLU A 283 9.98 0.51 27.41
N ASP A 284 10.05 -0.61 28.14
CA ASP A 284 8.89 -1.24 28.79
C ASP A 284 8.20 -0.29 29.77
N VAL A 285 8.97 0.44 30.59
CA VAL A 285 8.40 1.41 31.54
C VAL A 285 7.73 2.59 30.83
N MET A 286 8.28 3.05 29.70
CA MET A 286 7.67 4.14 28.93
C MET A 286 6.38 3.70 28.24
N ASN A 287 6.29 2.46 27.74
CA ASN A 287 5.06 1.92 27.17
C ASN A 287 3.92 1.82 28.19
N CYS A 288 4.23 1.69 29.49
CA CYS A 288 3.21 1.75 30.54
C CYS A 288 2.56 3.14 30.69
N PHE A 289 3.15 4.21 30.13
CA PHE A 289 2.54 5.54 30.16
C PHE A 289 1.27 5.59 29.30
N ASP A 290 1.22 4.86 28.18
CA ASP A 290 0.03 4.73 27.34
C ASP A 290 -1.14 4.09 28.12
N ASP A 291 -0.84 3.06 28.92
CA ASP A 291 -1.82 2.40 29.80
C ASP A 291 -2.33 3.36 30.90
N MET A 292 -1.44 4.20 31.45
CA MET A 292 -1.81 5.21 32.44
C MET A 292 -2.73 6.27 31.85
N VAL A 293 -2.41 6.80 30.66
CA VAL A 293 -3.27 7.77 29.95
C VAL A 293 -4.62 7.15 29.61
N SER A 294 -4.61 5.91 29.12
CA SER A 294 -5.85 5.19 28.82
C SER A 294 -6.73 5.06 30.07
N HIS A 295 -6.15 4.71 31.22
CA HIS A 295 -6.93 4.67 32.47
C HIS A 295 -7.46 6.03 32.90
N ILE A 296 -6.64 7.09 32.80
CA ILE A 296 -7.07 8.45 33.12
C ILE A 296 -8.25 8.89 32.24
N SER A 297 -8.18 8.59 30.94
CA SER A 297 -9.23 8.92 29.96
C SER A 297 -10.54 8.19 30.25
N TRP A 298 -10.49 6.89 30.56
CA TRP A 298 -11.68 6.11 30.91
C TRP A 298 -12.37 6.57 32.20
N ASP A 299 -11.61 7.13 33.15
CA ASP A 299 -12.16 7.65 34.40
C ASP A 299 -12.89 9.00 34.21
N LEU A 300 -12.58 9.77 33.14
CA LEU A 300 -13.27 11.02 32.79
C LEU A 300 -14.69 10.82 32.22
N ASP A 301 -15.00 9.63 31.71
CA ASP A 301 -16.27 9.30 31.02
C ASP A 301 -17.40 8.84 31.96
N GLN A 302 -17.16 8.77 33.28
CA GLN A 302 -18.17 8.36 34.25
C GLN A 302 -18.72 9.57 35.02
N GLU A 303 -19.88 9.44 35.67
CA GLU A 303 -20.48 10.51 36.50
C GLU A 303 -20.25 10.19 37.99
N TRP A 304 -19.26 10.80 38.63
CA TRP A 304 -18.92 10.64 40.05
C TRP A 304 -18.83 12.00 40.75
N GLU A 305 -19.21 12.02 42.04
CA GLU A 305 -19.39 13.26 42.81
C GLU A 305 -18.07 13.95 43.26
N ASP A 306 -16.90 13.29 43.13
CA ASP A 306 -15.59 13.74 43.67
C ASP A 306 -14.41 13.70 42.63
N GLU A 307 -14.72 13.63 41.33
CA GLU A 307 -13.84 13.28 40.18
C GLU A 307 -12.54 14.08 40.02
N GLU A 308 -12.57 15.38 40.33
CA GLU A 308 -11.46 16.28 40.02
C GLU A 308 -10.19 15.95 40.84
N SER A 309 -10.32 15.28 42.00
CA SER A 309 -9.17 14.96 42.87
C SER A 309 -8.40 13.72 42.42
N GLU A 310 -9.06 12.69 41.88
CA GLU A 310 -8.41 11.41 41.55
C GLU A 310 -7.72 11.48 40.18
N CYS A 311 -8.39 12.06 39.17
CA CYS A 311 -7.80 12.32 37.86
C CYS A 311 -6.55 13.21 37.95
N ASN A 312 -6.62 14.32 38.68
CA ASN A 312 -5.46 15.19 38.93
C ASN A 312 -4.32 14.47 39.66
N THR A 313 -4.64 13.52 40.55
CA THR A 313 -3.64 12.69 41.22
C THR A 313 -2.94 11.76 40.23
N GLN A 314 -3.69 11.11 39.33
CA GLN A 314 -3.11 10.23 38.31
C GLN A 314 -2.25 11.00 37.29
N TRP A 315 -2.69 12.18 36.84
CA TRP A 315 -1.87 13.07 36.01
C TRP A 315 -0.58 13.52 36.73
N SER A 316 -0.66 13.80 38.05
CA SER A 316 0.52 14.13 38.85
C SER A 316 1.49 12.96 38.95
N ILE A 317 1.00 11.73 39.08
CA ILE A 317 1.84 10.52 39.11
C ILE A 317 2.50 10.30 37.75
N LEU A 318 1.76 10.43 36.66
CA LEU A 318 2.31 10.31 35.31
C LEU A 318 3.43 11.33 35.06
N ARG A 319 3.21 12.59 35.47
CA ARG A 319 4.23 13.64 35.40
C ARG A 319 5.49 13.29 36.17
N GLU A 320 5.36 12.81 37.40
CA GLU A 320 6.49 12.38 38.22
C GLU A 320 7.24 11.22 37.55
N ASN A 321 6.52 10.28 36.95
CA ASN A 321 7.10 9.15 36.23
C ASN A 321 7.86 9.58 34.97
N VAL A 322 7.31 10.46 34.13
CA VAL A 322 8.00 10.96 32.94
C VAL A 322 9.29 11.69 33.29
N GLN A 323 9.30 12.51 34.36
CA GLN A 323 10.51 13.18 34.83
C GLN A 323 11.54 12.21 35.41
N THR A 324 11.07 11.24 36.22
CA THR A 324 11.93 10.23 36.84
C THR A 324 12.56 9.33 35.79
N TRP A 325 11.79 8.97 34.76
CA TRP A 325 12.24 8.17 33.63
C TRP A 325 13.44 8.81 32.95
N GLN A 326 13.38 10.13 32.66
CA GLN A 326 14.49 10.86 32.03
C GLN A 326 15.78 10.76 32.84
N CYS A 327 15.68 11.00 34.15
CA CYS A 327 16.82 10.93 35.07
C CYS A 327 17.46 9.53 35.05
N GLN A 328 16.65 8.48 35.16
CA GLN A 328 17.15 7.10 35.16
C GLN A 328 17.69 6.67 33.80
N PHE A 329 17.07 7.14 32.71
CA PHE A 329 17.50 6.87 31.36
C PHE A 329 18.88 7.48 31.08
N GLU A 330 19.12 8.74 31.46
CA GLU A 330 20.44 9.36 31.27
C GLU A 330 21.52 8.72 32.15
N ILE A 331 21.19 8.23 33.35
CA ILE A 331 22.11 7.41 34.15
C ILE A 331 22.49 6.13 33.40
N LEU A 332 21.51 5.43 32.82
CA LEU A 332 21.73 4.22 32.04
C LEU A 332 22.59 4.50 30.79
N VAL A 333 22.26 5.52 30.00
CA VAL A 333 23.00 5.90 28.80
C VAL A 333 24.46 6.25 29.12
N ASN A 334 24.71 6.98 30.23
CA ASN A 334 26.06 7.28 30.68
C ASN A 334 26.85 6.02 31.06
N LYS A 335 26.22 5.06 31.75
CA LYS A 335 26.86 3.76 32.08
C LYS A 335 27.18 2.94 30.85
N LEU A 336 26.24 2.85 29.90
CA LEU A 336 26.43 2.13 28.64
C LEU A 336 27.52 2.79 27.79
N SER A 337 27.55 4.12 27.72
CA SER A 337 28.56 4.89 26.99
C SER A 337 29.97 4.75 27.59
N ALA A 338 30.08 4.53 28.90
CA ALA A 338 31.34 4.21 29.58
C ALA A 338 31.74 2.74 29.46
N GLY A 339 30.83 1.89 28.97
CA GLY A 339 31.04 0.47 28.75
C GLY A 339 32.02 0.18 27.61
N LYS A 340 32.44 -1.09 27.53
CA LYS A 340 33.26 -1.58 26.40
C LYS A 340 32.42 -2.05 25.21
N GLU A 341 31.14 -2.30 25.43
CA GLU A 341 30.23 -2.80 24.40
C GLU A 341 29.61 -1.64 23.62
N PRO A 342 29.39 -1.80 22.31
CA PRO A 342 28.72 -0.79 21.50
C PRO A 342 27.28 -0.59 21.97
N ILE A 343 26.89 0.66 22.19
CA ILE A 343 25.53 1.04 22.54
C ILE A 343 24.63 1.07 21.30
N ASP A 344 23.39 0.58 21.44
CA ASP A 344 22.37 0.74 20.41
C ASP A 344 21.94 2.22 20.33
N SER A 345 22.63 2.96 19.47
CA SER A 345 22.45 4.40 19.35
C SER A 345 21.11 4.77 18.71
N GLU A 346 20.55 3.89 17.86
CA GLU A 346 19.24 4.08 17.23
C GLU A 346 18.13 3.97 18.27
N LYS A 347 18.18 2.92 19.11
CA LYS A 347 17.24 2.75 20.23
C LYS A 347 17.34 3.88 21.25
N VAL A 348 18.55 4.32 21.62
CA VAL A 348 18.72 5.46 22.54
C VAL A 348 18.08 6.73 22.02
N LEU A 349 18.25 7.02 20.73
CA LEU A 349 17.70 8.22 20.13
C LEU A 349 16.17 8.15 19.99
N ASN A 350 15.63 6.99 19.62
CA ASN A 350 14.18 6.78 19.61
C ASN A 350 13.58 7.08 20.99
N LEU A 351 14.14 6.47 22.04
CA LEU A 351 13.65 6.64 23.41
C LEU A 351 13.73 8.11 23.88
N ARG A 352 14.74 8.88 23.44
CA ARG A 352 14.80 10.32 23.71
C ARG A 352 13.71 11.12 23.02
N ILE A 353 13.41 10.80 21.76
CA ILE A 353 12.33 11.47 21.02
C ILE A 353 10.98 11.14 21.67
N GLN A 354 10.72 9.87 21.97
CA GLN A 354 9.49 9.45 22.65
C GLN A 354 9.33 10.14 24.02
N HIS A 355 10.39 10.20 24.82
CA HIS A 355 10.37 10.94 26.09
C HIS A 355 10.07 12.42 25.91
N LYS A 356 10.69 13.08 24.92
CA LYS A 356 10.42 14.50 24.63
C LYS A 356 8.96 14.75 24.27
N LEU A 357 8.34 13.83 23.53
CA LEU A 357 6.93 13.90 23.18
C LEU A 357 6.03 13.75 24.41
N TRP A 358 6.39 12.88 25.34
CA TRP A 358 5.73 12.78 26.65
C TRP A 358 5.85 14.06 27.48
N GLU A 359 7.00 14.74 27.45
CA GLU A 359 7.16 16.04 28.10
C GLU A 359 6.19 17.08 27.51
N LEU A 360 6.11 17.19 26.19
CA LEU A 360 5.21 18.12 25.50
C LEU A 360 3.73 17.82 25.83
N LEU A 361 3.35 16.53 25.81
CA LEU A 361 2.00 16.07 26.17
C LEU A 361 1.60 16.52 27.58
N ILE A 362 2.51 16.38 28.54
CA ILE A 362 2.29 16.76 29.93
C ILE A 362 2.23 18.29 30.08
N GLU A 363 3.08 19.03 29.38
CA GLU A 363 3.09 20.50 29.40
C GLU A 363 1.75 21.07 28.94
N GLU A 364 1.18 20.54 27.86
CA GLU A 364 -0.11 20.96 27.32
C GLU A 364 -1.25 20.75 28.33
N GLN A 365 -1.31 19.58 28.97
CA GLN A 365 -2.29 19.25 30.04
C GLN A 365 -2.14 20.11 31.30
N SER A 366 -0.99 20.77 31.47
CA SER A 366 -0.75 21.66 32.61
C SER A 366 -1.31 23.06 32.40
N SER A 367 -1.64 23.40 31.16
CA SER A 367 -2.08 24.75 30.83
C SER A 367 -3.53 24.92 31.29
N LEU A 368 -3.80 26.00 32.04
CA LEU A 368 -5.15 26.37 32.48
C LEU A 368 -5.99 26.99 31.36
N ASP A 369 -5.39 27.16 30.19
CA ASP A 369 -5.94 27.86 29.04
C ASP A 369 -6.04 26.83 27.90
N GLU A 370 -7.27 26.42 27.55
CA GLU A 370 -7.54 25.42 26.49
C GLU A 370 -6.98 25.81 25.11
N ASP A 371 -6.51 27.06 24.96
CA ASP A 371 -5.93 27.63 23.74
C ASP A 371 -4.37 27.60 23.69
N VAL A 372 -3.67 27.09 24.73
CA VAL A 372 -2.19 27.05 24.76
C VAL A 372 -1.67 25.68 24.34
N GLU A 373 -1.11 25.64 23.13
CA GLU A 373 -0.52 24.43 22.55
C GLU A 373 0.97 24.29 22.88
N ALA A 374 1.39 23.07 23.20
CA ALA A 374 2.81 22.77 23.32
C ALA A 374 3.45 22.75 21.93
N HIS A 375 4.54 23.50 21.75
CA HIS A 375 5.30 23.51 20.52
C HIS A 375 6.75 23.12 20.80
N LEU A 376 7.30 22.28 19.92
CA LEU A 376 8.71 21.94 19.97
C LEU A 376 9.55 23.06 19.35
N ASP A 377 10.53 23.56 20.09
CA ASP A 377 11.47 24.56 19.58
C ASP A 377 12.22 24.02 18.34
N PRO A 378 12.29 24.78 17.23
CA PRO A 378 12.96 24.33 16.02
C PRO A 378 14.45 24.00 16.21
N ALA A 379 15.16 24.68 17.12
CA ALA A 379 16.57 24.37 17.37
C ALA A 379 16.71 23.04 18.12
N GLU A 380 15.85 22.77 19.10
CA GLU A 380 15.78 21.48 19.79
C GLU A 380 15.41 20.34 18.83
N CYS A 381 14.43 20.55 17.96
CA CYS A 381 14.06 19.58 16.93
C CYS A 381 15.25 19.29 16.00
N ASN A 382 15.93 20.33 15.50
CA ASN A 382 17.10 20.17 14.64
C ASN A 382 18.26 19.40 15.32
N ILE A 383 18.44 19.53 16.65
CA ILE A 383 19.44 18.73 17.39
C ILE A 383 19.10 17.23 17.33
N LEU A 384 17.82 16.87 17.49
CA LEU A 384 17.36 15.49 17.37
C LEU A 384 17.55 14.97 15.93
N LEU A 385 17.20 15.79 14.93
CA LEU A 385 17.38 15.46 13.52
C LEU A 385 18.87 15.30 13.14
N ASP A 386 19.76 16.16 13.66
CA ASP A 386 21.21 16.06 13.44
C ASP A 386 21.79 14.77 14.03
N GLN A 387 21.26 14.28 15.15
CA GLN A 387 21.64 13.00 15.73
C GLN A 387 21.13 11.85 14.86
N LEU A 388 19.91 11.94 14.35
CA LEU A 388 19.32 10.94 13.46
C LEU A 388 20.08 10.78 12.16
N GLU A 389 20.43 11.90 11.51
CA GLU A 389 21.20 11.89 10.26
C GLU A 389 22.57 11.20 10.42
N LYS A 390 23.20 11.29 11.60
CA LYS A 390 24.48 10.61 11.88
C LYS A 390 24.35 9.11 12.02
N LEU A 391 23.20 8.62 12.46
CA LEU A 391 22.92 7.19 12.59
C LEU A 391 22.53 6.57 11.25
N TRP A 392 22.09 7.38 10.30
CA TRP A 392 21.69 6.90 8.98
C TRP A 392 22.86 6.66 8.05
N CYS A 393 23.17 5.38 7.88
CA CYS A 393 23.68 4.88 6.60
C CYS A 393 22.46 4.52 5.76
N ASN A 394 22.23 5.21 4.64
CA ASN A 394 21.17 4.88 3.66
C ASN A 394 21.17 3.36 3.40
N PRO A 395 20.25 2.58 3.99
CA PRO A 395 20.42 1.15 4.06
C PRO A 395 20.26 0.60 2.64
N SER A 396 21.22 -0.21 2.18
CA SER A 396 21.17 -0.79 0.83
C SER A 396 19.93 -1.67 0.58
N ARG A 397 19.13 -1.94 1.61
CA ARG A 397 17.93 -2.75 1.59
C ARG A 397 16.84 -2.14 2.47
N PRO A 398 15.56 -2.26 2.08
CA PRO A 398 14.45 -1.89 2.93
C PRO A 398 14.44 -2.62 4.27
N ARG A 399 13.98 -1.95 5.34
CA ARG A 399 13.78 -2.51 6.68
C ARG A 399 12.31 -2.65 7.00
N PHE A 400 11.96 -3.70 7.74
CA PHE A 400 10.64 -3.93 8.29
C PHE A 400 10.74 -4.22 9.79
N CYS A 401 9.91 -3.59 10.61
CA CYS A 401 9.79 -3.88 12.04
C CYS A 401 8.32 -4.03 12.47
N LEU A 402 8.10 -4.80 13.53
CA LEU A 402 6.77 -5.03 14.13
C LEU A 402 6.43 -4.05 15.26
N LYS A 403 7.29 -3.05 15.47
CA LYS A 403 7.06 -1.97 16.41
C LYS A 403 7.16 -0.65 15.69
N ILE A 404 6.31 0.29 16.09
CA ILE A 404 6.45 1.69 15.81
C ILE A 404 7.77 2.14 16.43
N ASP A 405 8.57 2.82 15.62
CA ASP A 405 9.93 3.18 15.96
C ASP A 405 10.18 4.58 15.40
N LEU A 406 11.10 4.72 14.46
CA LEU A 406 11.59 6.02 14.04
C LEU A 406 10.64 6.74 13.09
N THR A 407 9.84 5.99 12.32
CA THR A 407 8.95 6.58 11.32
C THR A 407 7.84 7.38 11.99
N ALA A 408 7.24 6.83 13.04
CA ALA A 408 6.25 7.60 13.82
C ALA A 408 6.89 8.70 14.67
N ALA A 409 8.10 8.48 15.20
CA ALA A 409 8.81 9.52 15.93
C ALA A 409 9.04 10.77 15.05
N LEU A 410 9.41 10.58 13.78
CA LEU A 410 9.53 11.66 12.80
C LEU A 410 8.19 12.34 12.51
N PHE A 411 7.12 11.58 12.36
CA PHE A 411 5.77 12.14 12.20
C PHE A 411 5.38 13.01 13.40
N GLN A 412 5.60 12.53 14.61
CA GLN A 412 5.29 13.28 15.82
C GLN A 412 6.13 14.58 15.90
N LEU A 413 7.43 14.52 15.57
CA LEU A 413 8.25 15.74 15.46
C LEU A 413 7.71 16.73 14.41
N TYR A 414 7.18 16.25 13.28
CA TYR A 414 6.56 17.10 12.25
C TYR A 414 5.30 17.80 12.78
N VAL A 415 4.50 17.09 13.59
CA VAL A 415 3.28 17.61 14.22
C VAL A 415 3.62 18.72 15.22
N TYR A 416 4.53 18.46 16.15
CA TYR A 416 4.85 19.40 17.25
C TYR A 416 5.80 20.54 16.84
N CYS A 417 6.55 20.42 15.75
CA CYS A 417 7.39 21.50 15.22
C CYS A 417 6.70 22.21 14.06
N THR A 418 6.34 23.48 14.26
CA THR A 418 5.63 24.29 13.25
C THR A 418 6.54 25.01 12.25
N ASP A 419 7.87 24.92 12.41
CA ASP A 419 8.82 25.50 11.47
C ASP A 419 8.83 24.74 10.13
N GLU A 420 8.58 25.48 9.05
CA GLU A 420 8.46 24.94 7.70
C GLU A 420 9.74 24.25 7.21
N ASN A 421 10.92 24.79 7.55
CA ASN A 421 12.19 24.20 7.13
C ASN A 421 12.44 22.87 7.85
N VAL A 422 12.10 22.79 9.14
CA VAL A 422 12.17 21.56 9.91
C VAL A 422 11.20 20.52 9.36
N ARG A 423 9.97 20.91 9.03
CA ARG A 423 8.98 20.01 8.41
C ARG A 423 9.44 19.45 7.07
N HIS A 424 9.99 20.29 6.19
CA HIS A 424 10.59 19.85 4.92
C HIS A 424 11.75 18.89 5.15
N ARG A 425 12.59 19.17 6.16
CA ARG A 425 13.70 18.28 6.53
C ARG A 425 13.17 16.93 6.97
N ILE A 426 12.16 16.87 7.84
CA ILE A 426 11.54 15.62 8.28
C ILE A 426 10.97 14.81 7.10
N ILE A 427 10.26 15.46 6.18
CA ILE A 427 9.75 14.82 4.97
C ILE A 427 10.89 14.22 4.13
N PHE A 428 11.95 15.01 3.89
CA PHE A 428 13.13 14.52 3.16
C PHE A 428 13.77 13.32 3.85
N MET A 429 13.84 13.36 5.18
CA MET A 429 14.35 12.28 6.00
C MET A 429 13.48 11.02 5.90
N LEU A 430 12.16 11.14 5.91
CA LEU A 430 11.22 10.04 5.67
C LEU A 430 11.42 9.42 4.28
N ARG A 431 11.55 10.25 3.22
CA ARG A 431 11.86 9.77 1.85
C ARG A 431 13.19 9.04 1.76
N ALA A 432 14.19 9.50 2.51
CA ALA A 432 15.51 8.87 2.55
C ALA A 432 15.47 7.49 3.23
N GLN A 433 14.44 7.21 4.03
CA GLN A 433 14.25 5.91 4.65
C GLN A 433 13.57 4.96 3.67
N SER A 434 14.05 3.72 3.58
CA SER A 434 13.29 2.60 3.00
C SER A 434 12.82 1.73 4.15
N ARG A 435 11.88 2.23 4.94
CA ARG A 435 11.49 1.65 6.23
C ARG A 435 9.98 1.48 6.31
N ARG A 436 9.57 0.35 6.89
CA ARG A 436 8.18 0.06 7.21
C ARG A 436 8.05 -0.47 8.64
N GLU A 437 7.13 0.08 9.41
CA GLU A 437 6.93 -0.21 10.83
C GLU A 437 5.46 -0.61 11.05
N ILE A 438 5.18 -1.92 10.95
CA ILE A 438 3.81 -2.45 10.88
C ILE A 438 3.02 -1.76 9.75
N ILE A 439 2.14 -0.81 10.10
CA ILE A 439 1.29 -0.03 9.21
C ILE A 439 1.92 1.31 8.76
N TRP A 440 3.11 1.64 9.25
CA TRP A 440 3.83 2.85 8.88
C TRP A 440 4.73 2.59 7.69
N ASP A 441 4.49 3.22 6.55
CA ASP A 441 5.47 3.27 5.46
C ASP A 441 6.07 4.66 5.35
N SER A 442 7.40 4.75 5.48
CA SER A 442 8.13 6.02 5.45
C SER A 442 7.89 6.82 4.17
N TRP A 443 7.66 6.18 3.03
CA TRP A 443 7.40 6.88 1.77
C TRP A 443 5.95 7.32 1.67
N GLU A 444 5.00 6.44 1.99
CA GLU A 444 3.57 6.80 1.96
C GLU A 444 3.24 7.90 2.97
N LEU A 445 3.91 7.90 4.13
CA LEU A 445 3.82 8.98 5.10
C LEU A 445 4.41 10.28 4.55
N ALA A 446 5.56 10.25 3.89
CA ALA A 446 6.12 11.44 3.26
C ALA A 446 5.18 11.99 2.16
N ASP A 447 4.60 11.12 1.33
CA ASP A 447 3.56 11.50 0.35
C ASP A 447 2.38 12.19 1.04
N PHE A 448 1.91 11.63 2.16
CA PHE A 448 0.83 12.21 2.95
C PHE A 448 1.19 13.62 3.46
N LEU A 449 2.36 13.77 4.10
CA LEU A 449 2.80 15.04 4.67
C LEU A 449 3.08 16.12 3.62
N GLU A 450 3.62 15.75 2.45
CA GLU A 450 3.83 16.68 1.32
C GLU A 450 2.50 17.22 0.76
N ASN A 451 1.44 16.41 0.77
CA ASN A 451 0.10 16.82 0.34
C ASN A 451 -0.58 17.73 1.38
N ASP A 452 -0.38 17.44 2.68
CA ASP A 452 -0.91 18.19 3.83
C ASP A 452 -0.37 19.63 3.90
N MET A 453 0.94 19.84 3.63
CA MET A 453 1.55 21.17 3.60
C MET A 453 0.88 22.17 2.64
N ASN A 454 0.14 21.69 1.64
CA ASN A 454 -0.48 22.54 0.62
C ASN A 454 -1.90 23.05 0.98
N HIS A 455 -2.54 22.64 2.09
CA HIS A 455 -3.99 22.83 2.34
C HIS A 455 -4.38 23.37 3.75
N TRP A 456 -3.49 24.09 4.43
CA TRP A 456 -3.50 24.40 5.89
C TRP A 456 -4.68 25.21 6.50
N GLU A 457 -5.71 25.64 5.78
CA GLU A 457 -6.62 26.70 6.29
C GLU A 457 -7.91 26.27 7.05
N SER A 458 -8.29 25.00 7.17
CA SER A 458 -9.42 24.64 8.07
C SER A 458 -9.58 23.14 8.35
N PHE A 459 -9.50 22.73 9.63
CA PHE A 459 -9.95 21.41 10.10
C PHE A 459 -11.31 21.56 10.83
N THR A 460 -12.30 20.71 10.55
CA THR A 460 -13.60 20.69 11.26
C THR A 460 -14.04 19.25 11.46
N ILE A 461 -14.35 18.86 12.70
CA ILE A 461 -14.83 17.52 13.05
C ILE A 461 -16.35 17.57 13.22
N GLN A 462 -17.06 16.66 12.54
CA GLN A 462 -18.49 16.42 12.78
C GLN A 462 -18.67 15.09 13.51
N ILE A 463 -19.33 15.15 14.67
CA ILE A 463 -19.63 13.98 15.50
C ILE A 463 -20.99 13.42 15.08
N ASP A 464 -21.02 12.15 14.63
CA ASP A 464 -22.25 11.41 14.39
C ASP A 464 -22.33 10.25 15.40
N THR A 465 -23.18 10.39 16.43
CA THR A 465 -23.26 9.46 17.58
C THR A 465 -24.03 8.17 17.27
N SER A 466 -24.07 7.72 16.02
CA SER A 466 -24.86 6.53 15.65
C SER A 466 -24.10 5.24 15.99
N ASN A 467 -24.31 4.76 17.22
CA ASN A 467 -23.91 3.42 17.62
C ASN A 467 -24.76 2.39 16.83
N SER A 468 -24.13 1.60 15.95
CA SER A 468 -24.82 0.59 15.13
C SER A 468 -25.17 -0.64 15.97
N ASN A 469 -26.10 -0.50 16.93
CA ASN A 469 -26.86 -1.61 17.52
C ASN A 469 -27.96 -1.07 18.45
N SER A 470 -29.05 -0.55 17.89
CA SER A 470 -30.39 -0.73 18.49
C SER A 470 -31.48 -0.33 17.50
N GLN A 471 -32.44 -1.22 17.30
CA GLN A 471 -33.72 -0.88 16.70
C GLN A 471 -34.51 -0.02 17.70
N ALA A 472 -34.53 1.31 17.55
CA ALA A 472 -35.70 2.18 17.79
C ALA A 472 -35.35 3.70 17.77
N GLN A 473 -36.03 4.40 16.86
CA GLN A 473 -36.63 5.75 16.97
C GLN A 473 -35.81 7.00 17.44
N GLN A 474 -35.71 7.93 16.46
CA GLN A 474 -35.45 9.38 16.46
C GLN A 474 -33.99 9.89 16.54
N PRO A 475 -33.59 10.86 15.68
CA PRO A 475 -32.23 11.38 15.65
C PRO A 475 -32.03 12.44 16.75
N LEU A 476 -31.02 12.25 17.59
CA LEU A 476 -30.47 13.27 18.49
C LEU A 476 -29.21 13.89 17.85
N ASN A 477 -28.99 15.16 18.18
CA ASN A 477 -28.22 16.16 17.44
C ASN A 477 -26.74 15.82 17.18
N SER A 478 -26.26 16.14 15.96
CA SER A 478 -24.83 16.21 15.63
C SER A 478 -24.16 17.39 16.35
N ILE A 479 -23.01 17.16 16.99
CA ILE A 479 -22.17 18.21 17.57
C ILE A 479 -20.99 18.46 16.61
N THR A 480 -20.75 19.72 16.25
CA THR A 480 -19.59 20.12 15.43
C THR A 480 -18.56 20.76 16.35
N MET A 481 -17.34 20.24 16.36
CA MET A 481 -16.22 20.83 17.09
C MET A 481 -15.16 21.33 16.09
N HIS A 482 -14.69 22.55 16.31
CA HIS A 482 -13.65 23.19 15.52
C HIS A 482 -12.32 23.09 16.27
N PHE A 483 -11.35 22.38 15.71
CA PHE A 483 -10.00 22.30 16.26
C PHE A 483 -9.09 23.28 15.50
N ARG A 484 -8.26 24.01 16.24
CA ARG A 484 -7.48 25.13 15.70
C ARG A 484 -6.05 24.72 15.28
N SER A 485 -5.59 23.49 15.57
CA SER A 485 -4.26 23.01 15.16
C SER A 485 -4.12 21.47 15.09
N PRO A 486 -2.99 20.96 14.54
CA PRO A 486 -2.63 19.54 14.52
C PRO A 486 -2.26 18.96 15.88
N VAL A 487 -1.86 19.80 16.85
CA VAL A 487 -1.53 19.35 18.22
C VAL A 487 -2.81 18.90 18.92
N SER A 488 -3.91 19.63 18.75
CA SER A 488 -5.23 19.21 19.25
C SER A 488 -5.74 17.90 18.62
N ILE A 489 -5.30 17.56 17.41
CA ILE A 489 -5.64 16.30 16.73
C ILE A 489 -4.83 15.14 17.30
N ALA A 490 -3.52 15.34 17.51
CA ALA A 490 -2.66 14.35 18.17
C ALA A 490 -3.11 14.09 19.62
N MET A 491 -3.54 15.12 20.34
CA MET A 491 -4.14 15.01 21.67
C MET A 491 -5.52 14.35 21.67
N ALA A 492 -6.39 14.62 20.69
CA ALA A 492 -7.65 13.91 20.55
C ALA A 492 -7.44 12.40 20.30
N ILE A 493 -6.40 12.06 19.55
CA ILE A 493 -5.97 10.68 19.28
C ILE A 493 -5.42 10.00 20.54
N ILE A 494 -4.58 10.70 21.32
CA ILE A 494 -3.90 10.14 22.50
C ILE A 494 -4.81 10.13 23.74
N SER A 495 -5.65 11.14 23.93
CA SER A 495 -6.40 11.37 25.17
C SER A 495 -7.86 10.91 25.14
N TYR A 496 -8.49 10.71 23.98
CA TYR A 496 -9.92 10.38 23.94
C TYR A 496 -10.26 9.03 23.32
N GLY A 497 -9.41 8.40 22.51
CA GLY A 497 -9.86 7.22 21.75
C GLY A 497 -11.17 7.46 20.98
N VAL A 498 -11.48 8.74 20.65
CA VAL A 498 -12.71 9.17 20.02
C VAL A 498 -12.43 9.47 18.55
N SER A 499 -13.23 8.81 17.71
CA SER A 499 -13.49 9.04 16.29
C SER A 499 -12.94 10.36 15.71
N ALA A 500 -11.72 10.31 15.21
CA ALA A 500 -11.41 11.03 13.98
C ALA A 500 -12.00 10.20 12.83
N THR A 501 -13.27 10.44 12.49
CA THR A 501 -13.62 10.21 11.09
C THR A 501 -12.85 11.26 10.31
N LEU A 502 -11.71 10.85 9.74
CA LEU A 502 -11.31 11.39 8.45
C LEU A 502 -12.54 11.16 7.56
N GLY A 503 -13.37 12.19 7.41
CA GLY A 503 -13.97 12.42 6.13
C GLY A 503 -12.82 12.61 5.15
N ALA A 504 -12.19 11.51 4.73
CA ALA A 504 -11.72 11.42 3.37
C ALA A 504 -12.94 11.91 2.60
N GLN A 505 -12.85 13.11 2.02
CA GLN A 505 -13.89 13.64 1.16
C GLN A 505 -14.28 12.46 0.29
N ALA A 506 -15.49 11.93 0.48
CA ALA A 506 -15.82 10.58 0.01
C ALA A 506 -15.41 10.55 -1.46
N ARG A 507 -14.37 9.76 -1.77
CA ARG A 507 -13.70 9.86 -3.06
C ARG A 507 -14.79 9.70 -4.10
N PRO A 508 -14.96 10.65 -5.03
CA PRO A 508 -16.05 10.57 -5.96
C PRO A 508 -15.94 9.24 -6.69
N LYS A 509 -17.03 8.49 -6.71
CA LYS A 509 -17.03 7.17 -7.32
C LYS A 509 -17.02 7.31 -8.85
N ALA A 510 -16.06 6.67 -9.50
CA ALA A 510 -16.02 6.53 -10.95
C ALA A 510 -16.28 5.09 -11.36
N VAL A 511 -17.12 4.90 -12.37
CA VAL A 511 -17.39 3.60 -12.97
C VAL A 511 -16.62 3.51 -14.28
N VAL A 512 -15.67 2.58 -14.36
CA VAL A 512 -14.91 2.32 -15.60
C VAL A 512 -15.44 1.04 -16.23
N TYR A 513 -15.83 1.11 -17.51
CA TYR A 513 -16.27 -0.07 -18.22
C TYR A 513 -15.11 -1.04 -18.49
N ARG A 514 -15.26 -2.29 -18.06
CA ARG A 514 -14.35 -3.39 -18.41
C ARG A 514 -15.12 -4.60 -18.93
N GLY A 515 -14.79 -5.04 -20.13
CA GLY A 515 -15.47 -6.17 -20.76
C GLY A 515 -15.16 -6.30 -22.25
N PRO A 516 -16.00 -7.04 -23.01
CA PRO A 516 -15.76 -7.32 -24.43
C PRO A 516 -15.72 -6.09 -25.36
N ALA A 517 -16.09 -4.90 -24.85
CA ALA A 517 -16.02 -3.62 -25.54
C ALA A 517 -14.77 -2.81 -25.19
N SER A 518 -13.83 -3.37 -24.42
CA SER A 518 -12.55 -2.73 -24.06
C SER A 518 -11.38 -3.56 -24.59
N SER A 519 -10.26 -2.90 -24.89
CA SER A 519 -8.98 -3.55 -25.17
C SER A 519 -8.25 -3.83 -23.86
N GLU A 520 -7.35 -4.80 -23.85
CA GLU A 520 -6.52 -5.11 -22.68
C GLU A 520 -5.68 -3.88 -22.28
N GLY A 521 -5.63 -3.54 -20.99
CA GLY A 521 -4.90 -2.39 -20.47
C GLY A 521 -5.60 -1.03 -20.61
N CYS A 522 -6.61 -0.89 -21.49
CA CYS A 522 -7.37 0.35 -21.64
C CYS A 522 -8.17 0.74 -20.38
N PRO A 523 -8.96 -0.16 -19.75
CA PRO A 523 -9.67 0.15 -18.51
C PRO A 523 -8.71 0.52 -17.37
N GLU A 524 -7.57 -0.17 -17.27
CA GLU A 524 -6.56 0.08 -16.25
C GLU A 524 -5.89 1.45 -16.43
N GLY A 525 -5.54 1.85 -17.66
CA GLY A 525 -5.03 3.20 -17.93
C GLY A 525 -6.03 4.31 -17.56
N VAL A 526 -7.31 4.11 -17.89
CA VAL A 526 -8.38 5.04 -17.48
C VAL A 526 -8.55 5.07 -15.95
N ARG A 527 -8.47 3.92 -15.26
CA ARG A 527 -8.48 3.87 -13.79
C ARG A 527 -7.33 4.69 -13.23
N ASP A 528 -6.11 4.48 -13.72
CA ASP A 528 -4.92 5.12 -13.17
C ASP A 528 -4.93 6.62 -13.42
N LEU A 529 -5.45 7.08 -14.56
CA LEU A 529 -5.70 8.49 -14.82
C LEU A 529 -6.71 9.09 -13.83
N LEU A 530 -7.82 8.39 -13.56
CA LEU A 530 -8.86 8.86 -12.63
C LEU A 530 -8.39 8.85 -11.17
N VAL A 531 -7.64 7.82 -10.77
CA VAL A 531 -7.06 7.72 -9.41
C VAL A 531 -6.01 8.80 -9.19
N SER A 532 -5.17 9.09 -10.20
CA SER A 532 -4.13 10.12 -10.11
C SER A 532 -4.61 11.55 -10.38
N SER A 533 -5.86 11.73 -10.83
CA SER A 533 -6.44 13.07 -11.05
C SER A 533 -6.64 13.82 -9.73
N PRO A 534 -6.70 15.17 -9.75
CA PRO A 534 -6.95 15.98 -8.56
C PRO A 534 -8.19 15.56 -7.75
N SER A 535 -9.26 15.15 -8.42
CA SER A 535 -10.48 14.63 -7.76
C SER A 535 -10.32 13.23 -7.14
N ASN A 536 -9.20 12.55 -7.39
CA ASN A 536 -8.77 11.32 -6.75
C ASN A 536 -9.89 10.27 -6.64
N PHE A 537 -10.42 9.79 -7.76
CA PHE A 537 -11.63 8.99 -7.80
C PHE A 537 -11.46 7.60 -7.17
N GLU A 538 -12.51 7.12 -6.48
CA GLU A 538 -12.65 5.69 -6.18
C GLU A 538 -13.20 4.99 -7.43
N VAL A 539 -12.39 4.13 -8.06
CA VAL A 539 -12.76 3.50 -9.33
C VAL A 539 -13.31 2.09 -9.12
N ILE A 540 -14.47 1.83 -9.70
CA ILE A 540 -15.07 0.50 -9.80
C ILE A 540 -15.10 0.06 -11.27
N PHE A 541 -14.56 -1.12 -11.55
CA PHE A 541 -14.75 -1.76 -12.85
C PHE A 541 -16.14 -2.39 -12.94
N ALA A 542 -16.87 -2.10 -14.03
CA ALA A 542 -18.19 -2.64 -14.25
C ALA A 542 -18.36 -3.19 -15.67
N GLY A 543 -19.02 -4.34 -15.80
CA GLY A 543 -19.25 -5.00 -17.08
C GLY A 543 -19.64 -6.48 -16.93
N PRO A 544 -19.81 -7.21 -18.05
CA PRO A 544 -20.36 -8.57 -18.04
C PRO A 544 -19.59 -9.63 -17.24
N ASN A 545 -18.29 -9.39 -17.00
CA ASN A 545 -17.41 -10.31 -16.28
C ASN A 545 -16.91 -9.71 -14.95
N GLU A 546 -17.43 -8.55 -14.55
CA GLU A 546 -17.09 -7.90 -13.29
C GLU A 546 -18.06 -8.33 -12.18
N PRO A 547 -17.68 -8.16 -10.90
CA PRO A 547 -18.57 -8.41 -9.77
C PRO A 547 -19.86 -7.59 -9.80
N VAL A 548 -19.87 -6.45 -10.51
CA VAL A 548 -21.01 -5.53 -10.60
C VAL A 548 -21.27 -5.15 -12.06
N ASP A 549 -22.55 -5.19 -12.47
CA ASP A 549 -22.98 -4.71 -13.80
C ASP A 549 -23.03 -3.17 -13.85
N VAL A 550 -22.84 -2.58 -15.03
CA VAL A 550 -22.81 -1.13 -15.24
C VAL A 550 -24.03 -0.43 -14.64
N ILE A 551 -25.24 -0.98 -14.81
CA ILE A 551 -26.47 -0.31 -14.34
C ILE A 551 -26.48 -0.16 -12.82
N GLU A 552 -26.02 -1.18 -12.09
CA GLU A 552 -25.93 -1.15 -10.64
C GLU A 552 -24.77 -0.24 -10.18
N ALA A 553 -23.63 -0.34 -10.87
CA ALA A 553 -22.45 0.45 -10.55
C ALA A 553 -22.69 1.96 -10.67
N LEU A 554 -23.56 2.41 -11.59
CA LEU A 554 -23.90 3.83 -11.77
C LEU A 554 -24.58 4.47 -10.55
N LYS A 555 -25.15 3.69 -9.62
CA LYS A 555 -25.77 4.24 -8.40
C LYS A 555 -24.70 4.87 -7.51
N GLY A 556 -24.89 6.15 -7.18
CA GLY A 556 -23.96 6.94 -6.37
C GLY A 556 -22.64 7.26 -7.09
N ALA A 557 -22.52 6.98 -8.39
CA ALA A 557 -21.35 7.35 -9.16
C ALA A 557 -21.39 8.84 -9.54
N THR A 558 -20.21 9.46 -9.64
CA THR A 558 -20.02 10.80 -10.20
C THR A 558 -19.70 10.72 -11.69
N VAL A 559 -18.89 9.73 -12.08
CA VAL A 559 -18.38 9.57 -13.45
C VAL A 559 -18.67 8.17 -13.98
N TYR A 560 -19.01 8.08 -15.26
CA TYR A 560 -18.90 6.87 -16.06
C TYR A 560 -17.85 7.09 -17.15
N ALA A 561 -16.84 6.24 -17.19
CA ALA A 561 -15.75 6.31 -18.15
C ALA A 561 -15.68 5.05 -19.04
N HIS A 562 -15.41 5.27 -20.32
CA HIS A 562 -15.25 4.21 -21.31
C HIS A 562 -13.94 4.42 -22.07
N GLY A 563 -13.01 3.47 -21.93
CA GLY A 563 -11.70 3.51 -22.56
C GLY A 563 -11.68 3.10 -24.03
N GLY A 564 -10.48 2.87 -24.56
CA GLY A 564 -10.28 2.26 -25.87
C GLY A 564 -10.80 0.81 -25.95
N GLY A 565 -11.03 0.34 -27.17
CA GLY A 565 -11.49 -1.03 -27.38
C GLY A 565 -11.52 -1.49 -28.83
N PRO A 566 -12.03 -2.71 -29.07
CA PRO A 566 -12.06 -3.30 -30.39
C PRO A 566 -13.07 -2.57 -31.29
N ASN A 567 -13.24 -3.05 -32.52
CA ASN A 567 -14.16 -2.48 -33.51
C ASN A 567 -15.49 -1.92 -32.93
N TRP A 568 -15.76 -0.65 -33.24
CA TRP A 568 -16.89 0.12 -32.72
C TRP A 568 -18.26 -0.56 -32.85
N SER A 569 -18.56 -1.19 -33.99
CA SER A 569 -19.85 -1.87 -34.21
C SER A 569 -20.08 -3.04 -33.25
N LYS A 570 -19.00 -3.71 -32.83
CA LYS A 570 -19.05 -4.81 -31.87
C LYS A 570 -19.18 -4.28 -30.45
N ALA A 571 -18.47 -3.20 -30.14
CA ALA A 571 -18.52 -2.52 -28.86
C ALA A 571 -19.91 -1.92 -28.55
N TYR A 572 -20.55 -1.27 -29.53
CA TYR A 572 -21.91 -0.78 -29.34
C TYR A 572 -22.87 -1.95 -29.14
N ARG A 573 -22.79 -3.02 -29.94
CA ARG A 573 -23.66 -4.20 -29.76
C ARG A 573 -23.55 -4.84 -28.37
N SER A 574 -22.35 -4.92 -27.79
CA SER A 574 -22.16 -5.49 -26.45
C SER A 574 -22.60 -4.56 -25.32
N THR A 575 -22.67 -3.25 -25.56
CA THR A 575 -22.98 -2.23 -24.54
C THR A 575 -24.31 -1.52 -24.74
N LYS A 576 -25.03 -1.78 -25.84
CA LYS A 576 -26.34 -1.19 -26.17
C LYS A 576 -27.36 -1.33 -25.05
N LYS A 577 -27.29 -2.42 -24.28
CA LYS A 577 -28.17 -2.61 -23.12
C LYS A 577 -28.01 -1.54 -22.03
N TYR A 578 -26.87 -0.85 -21.97
CA TYR A 578 -26.56 0.20 -21.00
C TYR A 578 -26.93 1.61 -21.47
N GLU A 579 -27.24 1.78 -22.76
CA GLU A 579 -27.48 3.09 -23.40
C GLU A 579 -28.42 3.99 -22.59
N LYS A 580 -29.61 3.49 -22.25
CA LYS A 580 -30.61 4.27 -21.52
C LYS A 580 -30.18 4.62 -20.09
N ALA A 581 -29.45 3.71 -19.42
CA ALA A 581 -28.98 3.92 -18.07
C ALA A 581 -27.89 5.00 -18.05
N ILE A 582 -26.97 4.98 -19.02
CA ILE A 582 -25.91 5.99 -19.18
C ILE A 582 -26.54 7.34 -19.55
N GLN A 583 -27.49 7.38 -20.49
CA GLN A 583 -28.21 8.61 -20.83
C GLN A 583 -28.90 9.24 -19.61
N GLU A 584 -29.62 8.45 -18.82
CA GLU A 584 -30.31 8.98 -17.63
C GLU A 584 -29.34 9.39 -16.52
N PHE A 585 -28.27 8.63 -16.33
CA PHE A 585 -27.18 8.97 -15.40
C PHE A 585 -26.58 10.34 -15.71
N VAL A 586 -26.16 10.57 -16.96
CA VAL A 586 -25.56 11.85 -17.35
C VAL A 586 -26.60 12.97 -17.26
N LYS A 587 -27.82 12.72 -17.76
CA LYS A 587 -28.90 13.71 -17.73
C LYS A 587 -29.26 14.16 -16.32
N SER A 588 -29.14 13.28 -15.33
CA SER A 588 -29.49 13.55 -13.93
C SER A 588 -28.37 14.23 -13.13
N GLY A 589 -27.15 14.31 -13.65
CA GLY A 589 -26.03 15.04 -13.04
C GLY A 589 -24.70 14.30 -13.07
N GLY A 590 -24.67 13.02 -13.49
CA GLY A 590 -23.43 12.29 -13.70
C GLY A 590 -22.65 12.77 -14.92
N HIS A 591 -21.38 12.37 -15.04
CA HIS A 591 -20.51 12.80 -16.13
C HIS A 591 -20.03 11.62 -16.96
N TYR A 592 -19.93 11.81 -18.28
CA TYR A 592 -19.41 10.80 -19.22
C TYR A 592 -18.01 11.18 -19.68
N LEU A 593 -17.07 10.24 -19.59
CA LEU A 593 -15.73 10.34 -20.17
C LEU A 593 -15.52 9.27 -21.23
N GLY A 594 -15.33 9.68 -22.49
CA GLY A 594 -15.06 8.79 -23.61
C GLY A 594 -13.64 8.98 -24.15
N PHE A 595 -12.84 7.92 -24.11
CA PHE A 595 -11.48 7.88 -24.67
C PHE A 595 -11.47 7.01 -25.93
N CYS A 596 -10.98 7.54 -27.05
CA CYS A 596 -10.91 6.84 -28.35
C CYS A 596 -12.23 6.11 -28.72
N LEU A 597 -12.32 4.79 -28.54
CA LEU A 597 -13.56 4.04 -28.75
C LEU A 597 -14.74 4.57 -27.91
N GLY A 598 -14.51 4.88 -26.64
CA GLY A 598 -15.52 5.50 -25.79
C GLY A 598 -16.04 6.80 -26.40
N ALA A 599 -15.17 7.59 -27.03
CA ALA A 599 -15.60 8.79 -27.73
C ALA A 599 -16.52 8.49 -28.93
N TYR A 600 -16.27 7.44 -29.72
CA TYR A 600 -17.22 7.00 -30.76
C TYR A 600 -18.57 6.56 -30.18
N LEU A 601 -18.56 5.85 -29.05
CA LEU A 601 -19.77 5.35 -28.41
C LEU A 601 -20.68 6.48 -27.90
N ALA A 602 -20.20 7.71 -27.71
CA ALA A 602 -21.05 8.85 -27.38
C ALA A 602 -21.88 9.37 -28.57
N GLY A 603 -21.53 8.99 -29.80
CA GLY A 603 -22.13 9.47 -31.04
C GLY A 603 -23.64 9.13 -31.22
N PRO A 604 -24.31 9.82 -32.14
CA PRO A 604 -25.75 9.67 -32.39
C PRO A 604 -26.12 8.43 -33.24
N VAL A 605 -25.21 7.96 -34.09
CA VAL A 605 -25.40 6.75 -34.90
C VAL A 605 -24.77 5.60 -34.15
N ASP A 606 -25.51 4.50 -33.92
CA ASP A 606 -25.02 3.28 -33.25
C ASP A 606 -24.13 3.58 -32.01
N GLY A 607 -24.59 4.53 -31.21
CA GLY A 607 -23.94 5.00 -29.99
C GLY A 607 -24.99 5.43 -28.96
N TYR A 608 -24.54 6.07 -27.89
CA TYR A 608 -25.37 6.48 -26.77
C TYR A 608 -26.08 7.81 -27.00
N ASN A 609 -25.88 8.46 -28.15
CA ASN A 609 -26.55 9.70 -28.52
C ASN A 609 -26.46 10.79 -27.42
N LEU A 610 -25.23 10.98 -26.91
CA LEU A 610 -24.92 11.91 -25.82
C LEU A 610 -24.49 13.30 -26.33
N LEU A 611 -24.39 13.48 -27.66
CA LEU A 611 -23.86 14.68 -28.28
C LEU A 611 -24.94 15.69 -28.70
N PRO A 612 -24.61 17.00 -28.77
CA PRO A 612 -25.52 18.01 -29.28
C PRO A 612 -25.96 17.72 -30.72
N LYS A 613 -27.18 18.16 -31.09
CA LYS A 613 -27.72 17.93 -32.43
C LYS A 613 -26.78 18.48 -33.53
N GLY A 614 -26.41 17.61 -34.47
CA GLY A 614 -25.52 17.92 -35.59
C GLY A 614 -24.03 17.81 -35.25
N VAL A 615 -23.70 17.34 -34.05
CA VAL A 615 -22.35 16.92 -33.66
C VAL A 615 -22.26 15.41 -33.83
N ASP A 616 -21.15 14.92 -34.41
CA ASP A 616 -20.93 13.51 -34.73
C ASP A 616 -19.45 13.13 -34.55
N THR A 617 -19.12 11.85 -34.61
CA THR A 617 -17.75 11.33 -34.46
C THR A 617 -17.26 10.65 -35.74
N GLU A 618 -16.01 10.89 -36.13
CA GLU A 618 -15.36 10.28 -37.30
C GLU A 618 -13.90 9.91 -36.99
N GLN A 619 -13.28 9.06 -37.80
CA GLN A 619 -11.86 8.70 -37.69
C GLN A 619 -10.92 9.81 -38.18
N GLU A 620 -9.99 10.21 -37.31
CA GLU A 620 -8.92 11.19 -37.61
C GLU A 620 -8.06 10.74 -38.80
N ILE A 621 -7.70 9.46 -38.87
CA ILE A 621 -6.81 8.94 -39.93
C ILE A 621 -7.37 9.15 -41.35
N ASN A 622 -8.71 9.17 -41.46
CA ASN A 622 -9.45 9.39 -42.71
C ASN A 622 -9.59 10.88 -43.07
N ARG A 623 -9.19 11.79 -42.18
CA ARG A 623 -9.36 13.22 -42.38
C ARG A 623 -8.30 13.79 -43.32
N ARG A 624 -8.72 14.82 -44.06
CA ARG A 624 -7.83 15.54 -44.98
C ARG A 624 -6.76 16.26 -44.15
N ARG A 625 -5.48 15.98 -44.44
CA ARG A 625 -4.29 16.52 -43.71
C ARG A 625 -4.05 15.96 -42.31
N ALA A 626 -4.69 14.85 -41.93
CA ALA A 626 -4.33 14.15 -40.69
C ALA A 626 -2.83 13.79 -40.65
N GLN A 627 -2.23 13.88 -39.46
CA GLN A 627 -0.81 13.57 -39.23
C GLN A 627 -0.52 12.07 -39.39
N VAL A 628 -1.40 11.24 -38.85
CA VAL A 628 -1.31 9.78 -38.85
C VAL A 628 -2.32 9.23 -39.88
N LYS A 629 -1.99 8.11 -40.52
CA LYS A 629 -2.75 7.55 -41.66
C LYS A 629 -3.13 6.08 -41.54
N ASP A 630 -2.77 5.45 -40.43
CA ASP A 630 -3.05 4.06 -40.11
C ASP A 630 -3.42 3.93 -38.61
N GLU A 631 -3.84 2.74 -38.22
CA GLU A 631 -4.29 2.41 -36.86
C GLU A 631 -3.15 1.90 -35.97
N GLU A 632 -1.90 1.96 -36.45
CA GLU A 632 -0.74 1.49 -35.69
C GLU A 632 -0.45 2.41 -34.50
N ASP A 633 0.12 1.84 -33.44
CA ASP A 633 0.55 2.59 -32.27
C ASP A 633 1.56 3.68 -32.67
N THR A 634 1.32 4.91 -32.22
CA THR A 634 2.18 6.06 -32.51
C THR A 634 1.96 7.21 -31.54
N VAL A 635 2.58 8.36 -31.82
CA VAL A 635 2.32 9.62 -31.14
C VAL A 635 1.79 10.66 -32.10
N ILE A 636 0.83 11.47 -31.63
CA ILE A 636 0.21 12.55 -32.39
C ILE A 636 0.35 13.89 -31.67
N LYS A 637 0.36 14.98 -32.43
CA LYS A 637 0.41 16.34 -31.88
C LYS A 637 -0.98 16.95 -31.73
N VAL A 638 -1.21 17.54 -30.56
CA VAL A 638 -2.46 18.21 -30.19
C VAL A 638 -2.16 19.60 -29.66
N ASP A 639 -2.97 20.57 -30.06
CA ASP A 639 -3.04 21.88 -29.44
C ASP A 639 -4.12 21.82 -28.35
N TRP A 640 -3.70 21.95 -27.08
CA TRP A 640 -4.57 21.77 -25.91
C TRP A 640 -4.82 23.10 -25.20
N THR A 641 -6.07 23.39 -24.87
CA THR A 641 -6.47 24.58 -24.11
C THR A 641 -6.95 24.15 -22.73
N PHE A 642 -6.13 24.42 -21.72
CA PHE A 642 -6.38 24.08 -20.32
C PHE A 642 -7.51 24.91 -19.72
N GLU A 643 -8.10 24.45 -18.61
CA GLU A 643 -9.13 25.18 -17.84
C GLU A 643 -8.69 26.60 -17.46
N SER A 644 -7.39 26.81 -17.24
CA SER A 644 -6.78 28.12 -16.98
C SER A 644 -6.93 29.13 -18.12
N GLY A 645 -7.34 28.67 -19.31
CA GLY A 645 -7.42 29.47 -20.54
C GLY A 645 -6.11 29.50 -21.34
N THR A 646 -5.06 28.83 -20.88
CA THR A 646 -3.78 28.74 -21.59
C THR A 646 -3.83 27.67 -22.66
N THR A 647 -3.41 28.00 -23.88
CA THR A 647 -3.26 27.02 -24.97
C THR A 647 -1.79 26.64 -25.14
N GLU A 648 -1.49 25.35 -25.04
CA GLU A 648 -0.19 24.78 -25.40
C GLU A 648 -0.31 24.07 -26.76
N GLU A 649 0.52 24.51 -27.72
CA GLU A 649 0.52 23.95 -29.07
C GLU A 649 1.45 22.75 -29.19
N LYS A 650 1.08 21.80 -30.07
CA LYS A 650 1.93 20.69 -30.54
C LYS A 650 2.41 19.73 -29.45
N ARG A 651 1.64 19.55 -28.38
CA ARG A 651 1.89 18.58 -27.32
C ARG A 651 1.76 17.15 -27.86
N TRP A 652 2.67 16.27 -27.48
CA TRP A 652 2.67 14.87 -27.94
C TRP A 652 1.83 13.97 -27.04
N LEU A 653 0.87 13.27 -27.62
CA LEU A 653 0.04 12.25 -26.95
C LEU A 653 0.13 10.91 -27.67
N TYR A 654 -0.10 9.82 -26.94
CA TYR A 654 -0.24 8.49 -27.52
C TYR A 654 -1.46 8.44 -28.45
N PHE A 655 -1.35 7.72 -29.56
CA PHE A 655 -2.39 7.61 -30.57
C PHE A 655 -2.41 6.21 -31.17
N GLN A 656 -3.59 5.57 -31.15
CA GLN A 656 -3.86 4.28 -31.78
C GLN A 656 -5.28 4.36 -32.34
N ASP A 657 -5.39 4.84 -33.58
CA ASP A 657 -6.63 5.44 -34.09
C ASP A 657 -7.11 6.61 -33.19
N GLY A 658 -8.14 7.33 -33.60
CA GLY A 658 -8.68 8.39 -32.77
C GLY A 658 -9.86 9.13 -33.38
N VAL A 659 -10.71 9.64 -32.50
CA VAL A 659 -11.94 10.34 -32.85
C VAL A 659 -11.68 11.81 -33.18
N VAL A 660 -12.30 12.27 -34.27
CA VAL A 660 -12.62 13.68 -34.49
C VAL A 660 -14.06 13.94 -34.12
N ILE A 661 -14.28 14.98 -33.29
CA ILE A 661 -15.62 15.49 -32.99
C ILE A 661 -16.04 16.52 -34.05
N ARG A 662 -16.91 16.13 -34.97
CA ARG A 662 -17.37 16.98 -36.08
C ARG A 662 -18.56 17.84 -35.68
N GLY A 663 -18.65 19.01 -36.31
CA GLY A 663 -19.82 19.90 -36.17
C GLY A 663 -19.83 20.73 -34.88
N MET A 664 -18.74 20.69 -34.10
CA MET A 664 -18.51 21.59 -32.97
C MET A 664 -18.02 22.96 -33.47
N ASP A 665 -18.83 23.99 -33.22
CA ASP A 665 -18.52 25.40 -33.50
C ASP A 665 -19.05 26.28 -32.35
N ALA A 666 -18.82 27.60 -32.43
CA ALA A 666 -19.22 28.55 -31.39
C ALA A 666 -20.74 28.64 -31.15
N SER A 667 -21.58 28.09 -32.05
CA SER A 667 -23.04 28.04 -31.88
C SER A 667 -23.51 26.81 -31.09
N LYS A 668 -22.64 25.81 -30.90
CA LYS A 668 -22.95 24.59 -30.15
C LYS A 668 -22.66 24.80 -28.65
N PRO A 669 -23.47 24.22 -27.75
CA PRO A 669 -23.18 24.26 -26.33
C PRO A 669 -21.96 23.37 -26.01
N GLY A 670 -21.04 23.89 -25.19
CA GLY A 670 -19.81 23.21 -24.79
C GLY A 670 -18.55 23.98 -25.19
N LYS A 671 -17.39 23.36 -24.95
CA LYS A 671 -16.07 23.90 -25.30
C LYS A 671 -15.21 22.87 -26.03
N VAL A 672 -14.38 23.37 -26.94
CA VAL A 672 -13.30 22.58 -27.57
C VAL A 672 -12.05 22.78 -26.73
N VAL A 673 -11.49 21.68 -26.20
CA VAL A 673 -10.29 21.71 -25.34
C VAL A 673 -9.06 21.17 -26.06
N GLY A 674 -9.23 20.39 -27.13
CA GLY A 674 -8.11 19.86 -27.91
C GLY A 674 -8.36 19.89 -29.41
N ARG A 675 -7.33 20.21 -30.18
CA ARG A 675 -7.32 20.14 -31.66
C ARG A 675 -6.12 19.39 -32.17
N TYR A 676 -6.30 18.56 -33.19
CA TYR A 676 -5.15 17.95 -33.88
C TYR A 676 -4.34 19.04 -34.58
N SER A 677 -3.07 19.21 -34.20
CA SER A 677 -2.25 20.36 -34.65
C SER A 677 -2.04 20.40 -36.16
N ALA A 678 -2.14 19.25 -36.84
CA ALA A 678 -1.88 19.13 -38.27
C ALA A 678 -3.03 19.63 -39.17
N ASN A 679 -4.27 19.45 -38.75
CA ASN A 679 -5.46 19.74 -39.56
C ASN A 679 -6.46 20.69 -38.87
N GLY A 680 -6.31 20.94 -37.57
CA GLY A 680 -7.19 21.79 -36.75
C GLY A 680 -8.54 21.14 -36.40
N ASP A 681 -8.73 19.86 -36.77
CA ASP A 681 -9.93 19.10 -36.41
C ASP A 681 -10.01 18.92 -34.88
N VAL A 682 -11.22 18.81 -34.35
CA VAL A 682 -11.46 18.76 -32.91
C VAL A 682 -11.07 17.38 -32.38
N ALA A 683 -10.02 17.32 -31.57
CA ALA A 683 -9.52 16.10 -30.93
C ALA A 683 -10.17 15.87 -29.57
N ALA A 684 -10.60 16.93 -28.88
CA ALA A 684 -11.29 16.81 -27.60
C ALA A 684 -12.30 17.93 -27.36
N SER A 685 -13.43 17.58 -26.75
CA SER A 685 -14.53 18.49 -26.45
C SER A 685 -15.26 18.13 -25.16
N ILE A 686 -15.84 19.13 -24.52
CA ILE A 686 -16.69 18.97 -23.33
C ILE A 686 -18.04 19.63 -23.62
N THR A 687 -19.11 18.85 -23.64
CA THR A 687 -20.46 19.33 -23.96
C THR A 687 -21.45 19.03 -22.83
N PRO A 688 -22.41 19.92 -22.53
CA PRO A 688 -23.43 19.64 -21.52
C PRO A 688 -24.47 18.65 -22.02
N TYR A 689 -24.97 17.78 -21.14
CA TYR A 689 -26.07 16.86 -21.42
C TYR A 689 -26.99 16.74 -20.20
N GLY A 690 -28.15 17.40 -20.25
CA GLY A 690 -29.01 17.54 -19.07
C GLY A 690 -28.31 18.34 -17.96
N LYS A 691 -28.22 17.79 -16.76
CA LYS A 691 -27.49 18.38 -15.63
C LYS A 691 -26.00 18.02 -15.60
N GLY A 692 -25.60 16.98 -16.32
CA GLY A 692 -24.24 16.50 -16.41
C GLY A 692 -23.51 17.01 -17.65
N SER A 693 -22.35 16.40 -17.90
CA SER A 693 -21.48 16.74 -19.03
C SER A 693 -20.90 15.49 -19.69
N VAL A 694 -20.44 15.68 -20.92
CA VAL A 694 -19.89 14.65 -21.79
C VAL A 694 -18.54 15.16 -22.30
N GLY A 695 -17.46 14.60 -21.77
CA GLY A 695 -16.09 14.82 -22.21
C GLY A 695 -15.68 13.72 -23.18
N LEU A 696 -15.21 14.10 -24.37
CA LEU A 696 -14.66 13.18 -25.36
C LEU A 696 -13.23 13.57 -25.72
N VAL A 697 -12.35 12.58 -25.84
CA VAL A 697 -10.97 12.74 -26.32
C VAL A 697 -10.63 11.62 -27.30
N GLY A 698 -10.08 12.00 -28.45
CA GLY A 698 -9.67 11.08 -29.52
C GLY A 698 -8.34 10.38 -29.23
N PRO A 699 -7.25 11.12 -28.95
CA PRO A 699 -5.97 10.56 -28.48
C PRO A 699 -6.07 9.93 -27.09
N HIS A 700 -4.97 9.33 -26.62
CA HIS A 700 -4.91 8.63 -25.35
C HIS A 700 -4.08 9.38 -24.29
N PRO A 701 -4.64 10.40 -23.59
CA PRO A 701 -3.97 11.05 -22.47
C PRO A 701 -3.88 10.15 -21.21
N GLU A 702 -4.57 9.01 -21.21
CA GLU A 702 -4.49 7.97 -20.18
C GLU A 702 -3.32 6.99 -20.37
N ALA A 703 -2.62 7.02 -21.50
CA ALA A 703 -1.56 6.08 -21.80
C ALA A 703 -0.34 6.26 -20.88
N ASP A 704 -0.02 5.23 -20.11
CA ASP A 704 1.10 5.21 -19.16
C ASP A 704 2.39 4.66 -19.79
N HIS A 705 3.45 4.55 -18.98
CA HIS A 705 4.75 4.01 -19.42
C HIS A 705 4.66 2.63 -20.10
N THR A 706 3.74 1.78 -19.67
CA THR A 706 3.64 0.40 -20.17
C THR A 706 3.17 0.35 -21.63
N TRP A 707 2.37 1.32 -22.08
CA TRP A 707 1.89 1.41 -23.46
C TRP A 707 3.02 1.80 -24.41
N TYR A 708 3.78 2.83 -24.05
CA TYR A 708 4.93 3.28 -24.85
C TYR A 708 6.03 2.22 -24.92
N GLU A 709 6.32 1.53 -23.82
CA GLU A 709 7.28 0.43 -23.81
C GLU A 709 6.79 -0.78 -24.63
N GLY A 710 5.51 -1.15 -24.49
CA GLY A 710 4.92 -2.27 -25.22
C GLY A 710 4.89 -2.07 -26.73
N ALA A 711 4.69 -0.83 -27.18
CA ALA A 711 4.71 -0.46 -28.60
C ALA A 711 6.12 -0.12 -29.14
N GLU A 712 7.14 -0.09 -28.27
CA GLU A 712 8.50 0.37 -28.59
C GLU A 712 8.56 1.83 -29.11
N ILE A 713 7.72 2.70 -28.57
CA ILE A 713 7.55 4.10 -28.99
C ILE A 713 8.04 5.03 -27.88
N LYS A 714 8.61 6.18 -28.25
CA LYS A 714 9.02 7.21 -27.30
C LYS A 714 8.19 8.45 -27.48
N ASN A 715 7.63 8.96 -26.39
CA ASN A 715 7.09 10.33 -26.36
C ASN A 715 8.27 11.32 -26.37
N PRO A 716 8.37 12.22 -27.38
CA PRO A 716 9.47 13.19 -27.45
C PRO A 716 9.56 14.14 -26.23
N GLU A 717 8.46 14.37 -25.53
CA GLU A 717 8.37 15.29 -24.37
C GLU A 717 8.37 14.55 -23.02
N GLY A 718 8.54 13.22 -23.03
CA GLY A 718 8.25 12.38 -21.87
C GLY A 718 6.74 12.14 -21.69
N ILE A 719 6.40 11.26 -20.75
CA ILE A 719 4.99 10.94 -20.44
C ILE A 719 4.52 11.91 -19.36
N ARG A 720 3.41 12.59 -19.62
CA ARG A 720 2.81 13.59 -18.73
C ARG A 720 1.30 13.38 -18.70
N PHE A 721 0.72 13.41 -17.50
CA PHE A 721 -0.73 13.23 -17.29
C PHE A 721 -1.50 14.55 -17.17
N ASP A 722 -0.82 15.70 -17.28
CA ASP A 722 -1.41 17.04 -17.14
C ASP A 722 -2.62 17.27 -18.05
N ILE A 723 -2.54 16.86 -19.32
CA ILE A 723 -3.67 16.95 -20.26
C ILE A 723 -4.83 16.02 -19.85
N GLY A 724 -4.52 14.82 -19.36
CA GLY A 724 -5.54 13.85 -18.93
C GLY A 724 -6.24 14.32 -17.65
N HIS A 725 -5.49 14.84 -16.68
CA HIS A 725 -6.03 15.42 -15.45
C HIS A 725 -6.91 16.62 -15.76
N ASP A 726 -6.43 17.56 -16.58
CA ASP A 726 -7.23 18.71 -17.02
C ASP A 726 -8.52 18.27 -17.73
N PHE A 727 -8.46 17.29 -18.62
CA PHE A 727 -9.65 16.76 -19.30
C PHE A 727 -10.70 16.19 -18.34
N VAL A 728 -10.26 15.42 -17.33
CA VAL A 728 -11.14 14.84 -16.30
C VAL A 728 -11.80 15.95 -15.48
N GLU A 729 -11.00 16.84 -14.89
CA GLU A 729 -11.49 17.91 -14.01
C GLU A 729 -12.38 18.91 -14.76
N ALA A 730 -11.96 19.31 -15.97
CA ALA A 730 -12.75 20.21 -16.82
C ALA A 730 -14.12 19.61 -17.18
N THR A 731 -14.21 18.28 -17.31
CA THR A 731 -15.46 17.61 -17.65
C THR A 731 -16.41 17.65 -16.45
N ILE A 732 -15.97 17.23 -15.27
CA ILE A 732 -16.84 17.16 -14.09
C ILE A 732 -17.24 18.54 -13.56
N HIS A 733 -16.41 19.56 -13.76
CA HIS A 733 -16.68 20.93 -13.33
C HIS A 733 -17.37 21.82 -14.38
N ALA A 734 -17.69 21.28 -15.57
CA ALA A 734 -18.31 22.04 -16.65
C ALA A 734 -19.67 22.69 -16.28
N GLY A 735 -20.33 22.22 -15.22
CA GLY A 735 -21.62 22.76 -14.72
C GLY A 735 -21.53 23.76 -13.57
N SER A 736 -20.37 23.90 -12.91
CA SER A 736 -20.20 24.69 -11.67
C SER A 736 -19.79 26.15 -11.87
N HIS A 737 -19.39 26.53 -13.08
CA HIS A 737 -19.08 27.94 -13.39
C HIS A 737 -20.36 28.77 -13.53
N LYS A 738 -20.74 29.45 -12.45
CA LYS A 738 -21.55 30.67 -12.56
C LYS A 738 -20.84 31.60 -13.55
N ARG A 739 -21.56 32.00 -14.60
CA ARG A 739 -21.14 33.09 -15.49
C ARG A 739 -20.71 34.27 -14.60
N CYS A 740 -19.46 34.71 -14.71
CA CYS A 740 -19.08 36.06 -14.30
C CYS A 740 -19.94 37.09 -15.03
#